data_AF-A0A291LIE3-F1
#
_entry.id   AF-A0A291LIE3-F1
#
_cell.length_a   1.000
_cell.length_b   1.000
_cell.length_c   1.000
_cell.angle_alpha   90.00
_cell.angle_beta   90.00
_cell.angle_gamma   90.00
#
_symmetry.space_group_name_H-M   'P 1'
#
loop_
_entity.id
_entity.type
_entity.pdbx_description
1 polymer ?
#
loop_
_entity_poly.entity_id
_entity_poly.type
_entity_poly.pdbx_seq_one_letter_code
_entity_poly.pdbx_strand_id
1 'polypeptide(L)'
;MIMISTLSLLISNAVTLRRDMAILFNRITIIALLYAILQSFVCFSILIDGGIGLHGGLFHVTTITQIFHIFLYFISILILQLTSFYPRKVLVYEHSSIKDLFLNKLVYYRTNIINKMGEHLKIIEYPLILLFIISGAVFLMSTNDFISVFLSIELQSYGLYLLSTIYRNSELSTTGGLIYFLLGGLSSCFILLGTSLLYANSGTTNMDSLYVITSISDLSNSEVVGGETSATLAWYMDDYINFSMLIFSIGFLFKVSAAPFHFWSPDVYDAIPTIVTTFVAIIAKISIFIFLLELVYYTNHYLLNFHWTYGLLVSSLLSLIVGTILGLTQFRIKRLFAYSTISHLGFILLALSISSVESTQAFIFYLMQYSISNLNAFIILVTIGFSFYCYVNDSRENEPELLDKNNSPVQLISQLKGYFYINPILSLSFAITIFSFVGIPPLLGFFAKQMVLSAALDNGYIFLSFIAILTSVIGAVYYLSIIKEIFFFSVKPEYKIYPLVSSEEDSVGRIYGGGGKSSNKKTALIESIRFNSDNIVMSSSISVTISTITLLILLFIFMNKEWLSMGTFNLLFFLCVKEHYARNLLLLLNTIRILSHTHLTSSRSYLFSTYRRLSGTRGSIASVNHNRTFPWGSSLHTSYAGGIRYTTRLSSIIPQQTLWYSIDHNKIHPISPWFITGFTDAEGCFNVGLQKNPNGKFYVRPKFQIKVHSRDSLLLMRIKNYFGGIGNINTNSKDSSFTVRSLDDILKIILHFDNYPLITKKKADFILFKQIIHKVIEGEHLSAKGLQEIVNIRSSMNLGLSDSLKTVFPNTVPVNRPEIENITIPHPEWMAGFVTGEGCFLVQMSKYGKGKLDGVSFSFKVSQHLRDELLLRSFITFFGCGLFNYHSGKSKHGSGVFLVRKFADISDKIIPFFQDHMIEGIKREDFEDWSRVVELVRSKAHLTEEGVNNIREIKSGMNTLR
;
A
#
# COMPACT_ATOMS: atom_id res chain seq x y z
N MET A 1 12.11 22.51 -24.47
CA MET A 1 12.15 22.49 -22.98
C MET A 1 12.42 21.11 -22.38
N ILE A 2 11.59 20.08 -22.63
CA ILE A 2 11.71 18.77 -21.94
C ILE A 2 13.12 18.17 -21.97
N MET A 3 13.76 18.08 -23.14
CA MET A 3 15.13 17.55 -23.27
C MET A 3 16.21 18.35 -22.51
N ILE A 4 15.97 19.63 -22.24
CA ILE A 4 16.86 20.47 -21.40
C ILE A 4 16.63 20.13 -19.92
N SER A 5 15.38 19.86 -19.53
CA SER A 5 15.05 19.44 -18.16
C SER A 5 15.47 18.01 -17.83
N THR A 6 15.45 17.07 -18.78
CA THR A 6 16.02 15.73 -18.56
C THR A 6 17.52 15.81 -18.35
N LEU A 7 18.23 16.55 -19.22
CA LEU A 7 19.69 16.74 -19.10
C LEU A 7 20.07 17.39 -17.75
N SER A 8 19.40 18.47 -17.35
CA SER A 8 19.72 19.16 -16.09
C SER A 8 19.41 18.33 -14.84
N LEU A 9 18.32 17.55 -14.85
CA LEU A 9 18.00 16.63 -13.75
C LEU A 9 18.96 15.43 -13.71
N LEU A 10 19.41 14.92 -14.86
CA LEU A 10 20.39 13.83 -14.94
C LEU A 10 21.75 14.28 -14.39
N ILE A 11 22.25 15.45 -14.81
CA ILE A 11 23.48 16.07 -14.27
C ILE A 11 23.32 16.33 -12.77
N SER A 12 22.18 16.86 -12.32
CA SER A 12 21.92 17.09 -10.89
C SER A 12 21.96 15.81 -10.06
N ASN A 13 21.36 14.72 -10.55
CA ASN A 13 21.38 13.41 -9.89
C ASN A 13 22.81 12.83 -9.81
N ALA A 14 23.62 13.00 -10.86
CA ALA A 14 25.01 12.53 -10.90
C ALA A 14 25.95 13.28 -9.93
N VAL A 15 25.71 14.58 -9.69
CA VAL A 15 26.56 15.44 -8.85
C VAL A 15 26.16 15.43 -7.37
N THR A 16 24.95 15.00 -7.01
CA THR A 16 24.40 15.11 -5.65
C THR A 16 24.91 14.02 -4.68
N LEU A 17 26.05 14.28 -4.05
CA LEU A 17 26.57 13.51 -2.90
C LEU A 17 25.55 13.33 -1.76
N ARG A 18 24.63 14.29 -1.60
CA ARG A 18 23.45 14.16 -0.74
C ARG A 18 22.26 13.76 -1.61
N ARG A 19 21.79 12.51 -1.47
CA ARG A 19 20.53 12.05 -2.09
C ARG A 19 19.36 12.89 -1.57
N ASP A 20 18.93 13.85 -2.37
CA ASP A 20 17.75 14.65 -2.08
C ASP A 20 16.48 13.81 -2.20
N MET A 21 15.41 14.23 -1.51
CA MET A 21 14.12 13.53 -1.57
C MET A 21 13.55 13.62 -2.99
N ALA A 22 13.14 12.49 -3.58
CA ALA A 22 12.56 12.42 -4.93
C ALA A 22 11.39 13.40 -5.16
N ILE A 23 10.69 13.76 -4.09
CA ILE A 23 9.67 14.82 -4.00
C ILE A 23 10.15 16.16 -4.57
N LEU A 24 11.44 16.52 -4.47
CA LEU A 24 11.99 17.75 -5.06
C LEU A 24 12.13 17.62 -6.58
N PHE A 25 12.59 16.48 -7.10
CA PHE A 25 12.64 16.21 -8.53
C PHE A 25 11.22 16.19 -9.13
N ASN A 26 10.23 15.61 -8.43
CA ASN A 26 8.81 15.65 -8.79
C ASN A 26 8.20 17.08 -8.80
N ARG A 27 8.87 18.08 -8.19
CA ARG A 27 8.45 19.49 -8.26
C ARG A 27 9.09 20.21 -9.43
N ILE A 28 10.38 19.96 -9.66
CA ILE A 28 11.12 20.55 -10.79
C ILE A 28 10.56 20.06 -12.13
N THR A 29 10.16 18.78 -12.22
CA THR A 29 9.46 18.24 -13.41
C THR A 29 8.11 18.90 -13.67
N ILE A 30 7.27 19.12 -12.63
CA ILE A 30 6.02 19.88 -12.77
C ILE A 30 6.29 21.30 -13.29
N ILE A 31 7.32 21.99 -12.78
CA ILE A 31 7.71 23.33 -13.26
C ILE A 31 8.15 23.28 -14.73
N ALA A 32 8.96 22.30 -15.12
CA ALA A 32 9.39 22.13 -16.52
C ALA A 32 8.22 21.85 -17.47
N LEU A 33 7.22 21.09 -17.04
CA LEU A 33 6.01 20.80 -17.80
C LEU A 33 5.08 22.01 -17.89
N LEU A 34 4.99 22.85 -16.85
CA LEU A 34 4.27 24.13 -16.90
C LEU A 34 4.91 25.10 -17.92
N TYR A 35 6.25 25.18 -17.96
CA TYR A 35 6.94 25.92 -19.02
C TYR A 35 6.73 25.32 -20.41
N ALA A 36 6.60 23.99 -20.54
CA ALA A 36 6.26 23.35 -21.81
C ALA A 36 4.85 23.74 -22.28
N ILE A 37 3.85 23.74 -21.39
CA ILE A 37 2.47 24.19 -21.71
C ILE A 37 2.46 25.65 -22.19
N LEU A 38 3.14 26.54 -21.46
CA LEU A 38 3.23 27.95 -21.84
C LEU A 38 3.88 28.13 -23.22
N GLN A 39 4.93 27.36 -23.53
CA GLN A 39 5.57 27.39 -24.85
C GLN A 39 4.62 26.92 -25.96
N SER A 40 3.93 25.79 -25.79
CA SER A 40 2.95 25.29 -26.78
C SER A 40 1.78 26.26 -26.97
N PHE A 41 1.36 26.97 -25.92
CA PHE A 41 0.31 27.98 -26.04
C PHE A 41 0.76 29.21 -26.85
N VAL A 42 2.01 29.66 -26.69
CA VAL A 42 2.60 30.72 -27.52
C VAL A 42 2.78 30.27 -28.97
N CYS A 43 3.07 28.99 -29.22
CA CYS A 43 3.14 28.44 -30.58
C CYS A 43 1.76 28.35 -31.27
N PHE A 44 0.66 28.29 -30.53
CA PHE A 44 -0.69 28.15 -31.10
C PHE A 44 -1.08 29.33 -32.01
N SER A 45 -0.63 30.56 -31.70
CA SER A 45 -0.89 31.75 -32.53
C SER A 45 -0.04 31.83 -33.81
N ILE A 46 0.82 30.84 -34.08
CA ILE A 46 1.69 30.78 -35.27
C ILE A 46 1.15 29.76 -36.29
N LEU A 47 0.35 28.79 -35.84
CA LEU A 47 -0.07 27.59 -36.59
C LEU A 47 -1.49 27.70 -37.19
N ILE A 48 -1.95 28.91 -37.53
CA ILE A 48 -3.38 29.19 -37.73
C ILE A 48 -3.96 28.52 -38.99
N ASP A 49 -3.26 28.61 -40.14
CA ASP A 49 -3.79 28.15 -41.45
C ASP A 49 -2.99 26.97 -42.06
N GLY A 50 -1.99 26.43 -41.36
CA GLY A 50 -1.17 25.34 -41.88
C GLY A 50 -0.22 24.75 -40.82
N GLY A 51 0.03 23.45 -40.93
CA GLY A 51 1.03 22.77 -40.09
C GLY A 51 2.46 23.09 -40.52
N ILE A 52 3.41 22.92 -39.59
CA ILE A 52 4.84 23.24 -39.81
C ILE A 52 5.64 21.94 -39.82
N GLY A 53 6.27 21.64 -40.96
CA GLY A 53 7.27 20.59 -41.08
C GLY A 53 8.60 21.02 -40.43
N LEU A 54 9.17 20.15 -39.60
CA LEU A 54 10.44 20.35 -38.90
C LEU A 54 11.49 19.34 -39.38
N HIS A 55 12.76 19.72 -39.30
CA HIS A 55 13.92 18.86 -39.60
C HIS A 55 13.83 18.13 -40.95
N GLY A 56 13.38 18.82 -42.01
CA GLY A 56 13.29 18.26 -43.36
C GLY A 56 12.09 17.33 -43.61
N GLY A 57 11.06 17.38 -42.76
CA GLY A 57 9.83 16.59 -42.89
C GLY A 57 9.71 15.42 -41.90
N LEU A 58 10.73 15.16 -41.08
CA LEU A 58 10.72 14.09 -40.07
C LEU A 58 9.61 14.23 -39.01
N PHE A 59 9.25 15.48 -38.70
CA PHE A 59 8.15 15.81 -37.81
C PHE A 59 7.24 16.86 -38.45
N HIS A 60 5.94 16.74 -38.25
CA HIS A 60 4.91 17.69 -38.68
C HIS A 60 4.12 18.14 -37.45
N VAL A 61 3.97 19.46 -37.28
CA VAL A 61 3.29 20.06 -36.13
C VAL A 61 2.02 20.75 -36.60
N THR A 62 0.87 20.29 -36.11
CA THR A 62 -0.46 20.83 -36.46
C THR A 62 -1.13 21.45 -35.23
N THR A 63 -2.27 22.11 -35.43
CA THR A 63 -3.12 22.60 -34.33
C THR A 63 -3.62 21.46 -33.44
N ILE A 64 -3.95 20.30 -34.01
CA ILE A 64 -4.39 19.10 -33.30
C ILE A 64 -3.24 18.56 -32.42
N THR A 65 -2.03 18.45 -32.96
CA THR A 65 -0.91 17.90 -32.17
C THR A 65 -0.48 18.82 -31.04
N GLN A 66 -0.49 20.15 -31.23
CA GLN A 66 -0.28 21.10 -30.13
C GLN A 66 -1.38 21.03 -29.05
N ILE A 67 -2.64 20.87 -29.44
CA ILE A 67 -3.76 20.62 -28.52
C ILE A 67 -3.49 19.36 -27.67
N PHE A 68 -3.05 18.26 -28.30
CA PHE A 68 -2.76 17.03 -27.56
C PHE A 68 -1.44 17.04 -26.78
N HIS A 69 -0.43 17.82 -27.18
CA HIS A 69 0.75 18.09 -26.36
C HIS A 69 0.37 18.81 -25.05
N ILE A 70 -0.43 19.89 -25.13
CA ILE A 70 -0.94 20.63 -23.96
C ILE A 70 -1.71 19.69 -23.03
N PHE A 71 -2.59 18.86 -23.60
CA PHE A 71 -3.40 17.88 -22.86
C PHE A 71 -2.53 16.83 -22.14
N LEU A 72 -1.53 16.28 -22.83
CA LEU A 72 -0.60 15.29 -22.27
C LEU A 72 0.26 15.89 -21.15
N TYR A 73 0.77 17.11 -21.32
CA TYR A 73 1.50 17.82 -20.26
C TYR A 73 0.62 18.04 -19.04
N PHE A 74 -0.62 18.50 -19.23
CA PHE A 74 -1.57 18.73 -18.14
C PHE A 74 -1.88 17.44 -17.35
N ILE A 75 -2.16 16.32 -18.04
CA ILE A 75 -2.33 15.00 -17.42
C ILE A 75 -1.07 14.56 -16.66
N SER A 76 0.11 14.73 -17.26
CA SER A 76 1.37 14.32 -16.62
C SER A 76 1.66 15.12 -15.34
N ILE A 77 1.31 16.41 -15.30
CA ILE A 77 1.37 17.24 -14.09
C ILE A 77 0.43 16.71 -13.01
N LEU A 78 -0.82 16.38 -13.36
CA LEU A 78 -1.79 15.82 -12.41
C LEU A 78 -1.34 14.48 -11.82
N ILE A 79 -0.73 13.60 -12.63
CA ILE A 79 -0.15 12.33 -12.16
C ILE A 79 1.05 12.60 -11.23
N LEU A 80 1.95 13.52 -11.59
CA LEU A 80 3.09 13.91 -10.76
C LEU A 80 2.68 14.52 -9.41
N GLN A 81 1.49 15.12 -9.28
CA GLN A 81 1.01 15.62 -7.98
C GLN A 81 0.83 14.52 -6.93
N LEU A 82 0.62 13.25 -7.33
CA LEU A 82 0.59 12.10 -6.42
C LEU A 82 1.93 11.84 -5.70
N THR A 83 3.05 12.25 -6.30
CA THR A 83 4.42 12.01 -5.78
C THR A 83 5.19 13.30 -5.46
N SER A 84 4.68 14.46 -5.85
CA SER A 84 5.25 15.80 -5.62
C SER A 84 4.88 16.41 -4.25
N PHE A 85 3.91 15.82 -3.56
CA PHE A 85 3.51 16.16 -2.20
C PHE A 85 3.58 14.92 -1.31
N TYR A 86 3.89 15.11 -0.02
CA TYR A 86 3.76 14.03 0.96
C TYR A 86 2.26 13.73 1.15
N PRO A 87 1.75 12.54 0.79
CA PRO A 87 0.34 12.19 1.02
C PRO A 87 0.03 12.03 2.53
N ARG A 88 1.07 11.93 3.37
CA ARG A 88 1.01 11.74 4.82
C ARG A 88 1.63 12.91 5.62
N LYS A 89 1.53 14.14 5.09
CA LYS A 89 1.56 15.33 5.97
C LYS A 89 0.22 15.34 6.71
N VAL A 90 0.20 14.98 8.00
CA VAL A 90 -1.00 15.14 8.85
C VAL A 90 -1.22 16.62 9.08
N LEU A 91 -2.10 17.21 8.27
CA LEU A 91 -2.45 18.62 8.31
C LEU A 91 -3.68 18.79 9.18
N VAL A 92 -3.50 19.34 10.38
CA VAL A 92 -4.63 19.96 11.08
C VAL A 92 -5.17 21.09 10.22
N TYR A 93 -6.49 21.19 10.19
CA TYR A 93 -7.28 21.97 9.25
C TYR A 93 -6.78 23.40 9.03
N GLU A 94 -6.35 24.05 10.12
CA GLU A 94 -5.87 25.44 10.18
C GLU A 94 -4.62 25.71 9.32
N HIS A 95 -3.81 24.69 9.03
CA HIS A 95 -2.61 24.80 8.18
C HIS A 95 -2.71 24.02 6.86
N SER A 96 -3.90 23.58 6.48
CA SER A 96 -4.15 22.87 5.21
C SER A 96 -4.09 23.77 3.96
N SER A 97 -3.89 25.08 4.14
CA SER A 97 -3.91 26.08 3.08
C SER A 97 -2.80 25.87 2.04
N ILE A 98 -3.10 26.22 0.79
CA ILE A 98 -2.14 26.16 -0.32
C ILE A 98 -0.91 27.03 -0.02
N LYS A 99 -1.10 28.21 0.58
CA LYS A 99 -0.02 29.14 0.95
C LYS A 99 0.94 28.52 1.97
N ASP A 100 0.41 27.89 3.02
CA ASP A 100 1.20 27.28 4.08
C ASP A 100 1.91 26.00 3.61
N LEU A 101 1.33 25.26 2.67
CA LEU A 101 1.95 24.09 2.06
C LEU A 101 3.22 24.40 1.26
N PHE A 102 3.32 25.59 0.67
CA PHE A 102 4.52 26.07 -0.03
C PHE A 102 5.52 26.78 0.91
N LEU A 103 5.06 27.51 1.93
CA LEU A 103 5.93 28.34 2.78
C LEU A 103 6.43 27.63 4.05
N ASN A 104 5.62 26.79 4.73
CA ASN A 104 5.91 26.35 6.09
C ASN A 104 6.52 24.93 6.18
N LYS A 105 7.56 24.80 7.00
CA LYS A 105 8.31 23.55 7.19
C LYS A 105 7.81 22.79 8.42
N LEU A 106 6.76 22.00 8.21
CA LEU A 106 6.28 21.01 9.18
C LEU A 106 7.35 19.94 9.42
N VAL A 107 7.68 19.68 10.69
CA VAL A 107 8.62 18.63 11.10
C VAL A 107 7.90 17.72 12.10
N TYR A 108 7.72 16.46 11.72
CA TYR A 108 7.08 15.43 12.54
C TYR A 108 8.14 14.60 13.25
N TYR A 109 7.99 14.39 14.55
CA TYR A 109 8.88 13.49 15.29
C TYR A 109 8.34 12.05 15.24
N ARG A 110 9.06 11.20 14.49
CA ARG A 110 9.27 9.77 14.76
C ARG A 110 8.07 8.81 14.88
N THR A 111 6.84 9.15 14.46
CA THR A 111 5.75 8.16 14.46
C THR A 111 5.92 7.10 13.35
N ASN A 112 5.83 5.81 13.70
CA ASN A 112 5.95 4.69 12.75
C ASN A 112 4.83 4.68 11.68
N ILE A 113 3.68 5.29 12.00
CA ILE A 113 2.55 5.49 11.09
C ILE A 113 2.97 6.32 9.86
N ILE A 114 3.61 7.48 10.08
CA ILE A 114 4.06 8.35 8.99
C ILE A 114 5.26 7.71 8.27
N ASN A 115 6.16 7.03 9.00
CA ASN A 115 7.45 6.56 8.48
C ASN A 115 7.45 5.28 7.64
N LYS A 116 6.33 4.58 7.42
CA LYS A 116 6.25 3.52 6.39
C LYS A 116 6.21 4.14 4.98
N MET A 117 7.27 4.86 4.60
CA MET A 117 7.49 5.48 3.30
C MET A 117 7.19 4.48 2.18
N GLY A 118 6.20 4.77 1.34
CA GLY A 118 5.97 3.99 0.12
C GLY A 118 7.21 4.11 -0.77
N GLU A 119 7.70 3.00 -1.32
CA GLU A 119 9.07 2.95 -1.83
C GLU A 119 9.30 3.95 -2.99
N HIS A 120 8.26 4.23 -3.78
CA HIS A 120 8.23 5.30 -4.79
C HIS A 120 8.75 6.67 -4.31
N LEU A 121 8.49 7.09 -3.06
CA LEU A 121 8.95 8.40 -2.56
C LEU A 121 10.46 8.45 -2.28
N LYS A 122 11.15 7.30 -2.33
CA LYS A 122 12.61 7.17 -2.17
C LYS A 122 13.35 7.18 -3.52
N ILE A 123 12.67 6.92 -4.64
CA ILE A 123 13.28 6.63 -5.95
C ILE A 123 13.36 7.93 -6.77
N ILE A 124 14.57 8.48 -6.89
CA ILE A 124 14.85 9.78 -7.55
C ILE A 124 14.71 9.66 -9.07
N GLU A 125 14.90 8.45 -9.59
CA GLU A 125 14.84 8.08 -11.00
C GLU A 125 13.41 8.13 -11.57
N TYR A 126 12.37 8.03 -10.74
CA TYR A 126 10.96 8.04 -11.18
C TYR A 126 10.61 9.26 -12.07
N PRO A 127 10.75 10.53 -11.61
CA PRO A 127 10.46 11.71 -12.44
C PRO A 127 11.34 11.80 -13.71
N LEU A 128 12.56 11.29 -13.68
CA LEU A 128 13.47 11.29 -14.82
C LEU A 128 13.01 10.31 -15.90
N ILE A 129 12.58 9.09 -15.50
CA ILE A 129 11.97 8.11 -16.42
C ILE A 129 10.67 8.67 -17.01
N LEU A 130 9.80 9.33 -16.21
CA LEU A 130 8.57 9.92 -16.72
C LEU A 130 8.83 10.96 -17.82
N LEU A 131 9.84 11.82 -17.66
CA LEU A 131 10.18 12.81 -18.70
C LEU A 131 10.65 12.16 -20.01
N PHE A 132 11.38 11.04 -19.97
CA PHE A 132 11.75 10.29 -21.19
C PHE A 132 10.54 9.67 -21.89
N ILE A 133 9.57 9.15 -21.13
CA ILE A 133 8.31 8.64 -21.72
C ILE A 133 7.51 9.80 -22.34
N ILE A 134 7.48 10.97 -21.67
CA ILE A 134 6.81 12.17 -22.19
C ILE A 134 7.48 12.68 -23.46
N SER A 135 8.82 12.70 -23.56
CA SER A 135 9.47 13.10 -24.82
C SER A 135 9.19 12.13 -25.96
N GLY A 136 9.26 10.81 -25.73
CA GLY A 136 8.84 9.82 -26.74
C GLY A 136 7.38 9.96 -27.16
N ALA A 137 6.48 10.23 -26.20
CA ALA A 137 5.06 10.47 -26.47
C ALA A 137 4.80 11.73 -27.32
N VAL A 138 5.50 12.83 -27.01
CA VAL A 138 5.40 14.10 -27.74
C VAL A 138 5.95 13.97 -29.15
N PHE A 139 7.11 13.32 -29.31
CA PHE A 139 7.68 13.06 -30.63
C PHE A 139 6.70 12.23 -31.46
N LEU A 140 6.21 11.09 -30.94
CA LEU A 140 5.22 10.24 -31.64
C LEU A 140 3.93 10.97 -32.05
N MET A 141 3.47 11.93 -31.24
CA MET A 141 2.35 12.83 -31.58
C MET A 141 2.68 13.88 -32.67
N SER A 142 3.83 13.78 -33.33
CA SER A 142 4.27 14.74 -34.36
C SER A 142 5.12 14.09 -35.44
N THR A 143 5.24 12.75 -35.46
CA THR A 143 6.06 12.01 -36.42
C THR A 143 5.39 11.93 -37.78
N ASN A 144 6.10 12.38 -38.81
CA ASN A 144 5.63 12.39 -40.19
C ASN A 144 6.44 11.44 -41.09
N ASP A 145 7.35 10.67 -40.50
CA ASP A 145 8.24 9.72 -41.18
C ASP A 145 8.29 8.39 -40.41
N PHE A 146 8.24 7.26 -41.10
CA PHE A 146 8.18 5.94 -40.46
C PHE A 146 9.40 5.59 -39.59
N ILE A 147 10.58 6.17 -39.85
CA ILE A 147 11.76 5.99 -39.01
C ILE A 147 11.60 6.82 -37.72
N SER A 148 11.10 8.06 -37.84
CA SER A 148 10.81 8.89 -36.67
C SER A 148 9.69 8.29 -35.80
N VAL A 149 8.67 7.65 -36.40
CA VAL A 149 7.66 6.83 -35.69
C VAL A 149 8.31 5.73 -34.86
N PHE A 150 9.13 4.87 -35.48
CA PHE A 150 9.75 3.73 -34.81
C PHE A 150 10.66 4.15 -33.64
N LEU A 151 11.48 5.19 -33.83
CA LEU A 151 12.36 5.72 -32.78
C LEU A 151 11.55 6.32 -31.62
N SER A 152 10.45 7.02 -31.92
CA SER A 152 9.61 7.67 -30.90
C SER A 152 8.84 6.67 -30.06
N ILE A 153 8.22 5.65 -30.69
CA ILE A 153 7.48 4.62 -29.97
C ILE A 153 8.42 3.75 -29.11
N GLU A 154 9.63 3.43 -29.56
CA GLU A 154 10.58 2.67 -28.74
C GLU A 154 11.13 3.50 -27.58
N LEU A 155 11.49 4.78 -27.78
CA LEU A 155 11.88 5.68 -26.68
C LEU A 155 10.80 5.75 -25.59
N GLN A 156 9.53 5.85 -25.99
CA GLN A 156 8.39 5.79 -25.08
C GLN A 156 8.30 4.44 -24.36
N SER A 157 8.47 3.34 -25.10
CA SER A 157 8.28 1.97 -24.61
C SER A 157 9.34 1.54 -23.61
N TYR A 158 10.63 1.78 -23.89
CA TYR A 158 11.72 1.48 -22.95
C TYR A 158 11.55 2.21 -21.61
N GLY A 159 11.11 3.47 -21.63
CA GLY A 159 10.77 4.20 -20.41
C GLY A 159 9.64 3.52 -19.63
N LEU A 160 8.58 3.06 -20.30
CA LEU A 160 7.45 2.36 -19.68
C LEU A 160 7.85 1.00 -19.08
N TYR A 161 8.74 0.23 -19.74
CA TYR A 161 9.28 -1.02 -19.21
C TYR A 161 10.14 -0.77 -17.94
N LEU A 162 10.96 0.28 -17.93
CA LEU A 162 11.72 0.69 -16.73
C LEU A 162 10.82 1.20 -15.61
N LEU A 163 9.71 1.88 -15.94
CA LEU A 163 8.73 2.36 -14.97
C LEU A 163 7.95 1.21 -14.31
N SER A 164 7.63 0.16 -15.05
CA SER A 164 6.95 -1.04 -14.52
C SER A 164 7.79 -1.85 -13.53
N THR A 165 9.11 -1.93 -13.77
CA THR A 165 10.07 -2.68 -12.94
C THR A 165 10.64 -1.86 -11.77
N ILE A 166 10.16 -0.62 -11.56
CA ILE A 166 10.76 0.34 -10.62
C ILE A 166 10.74 -0.14 -9.16
N TYR A 167 9.76 -0.96 -8.75
CA TYR A 167 9.74 -1.63 -7.44
C TYR A 167 10.47 -2.97 -7.51
N ARG A 168 11.80 -2.92 -7.65
CA ARG A 168 12.71 -4.08 -7.77
C ARG A 168 12.58 -5.10 -6.63
N ASN A 169 12.03 -4.71 -5.48
CA ASN A 169 11.79 -5.55 -4.31
C ASN A 169 10.51 -6.41 -4.39
N SER A 170 9.65 -6.20 -5.40
CA SER A 170 8.38 -6.93 -5.57
C SER A 170 8.45 -7.84 -6.79
N GLU A 171 8.31 -9.14 -6.56
CA GLU A 171 8.21 -10.18 -7.59
C GLU A 171 7.07 -9.93 -8.57
N LEU A 172 5.94 -9.36 -8.11
CA LEU A 172 4.86 -8.95 -9.00
C LEU A 172 5.29 -7.78 -9.90
N SER A 173 5.93 -6.74 -9.37
CA SER A 173 6.36 -5.60 -10.19
C SER A 173 7.42 -6.00 -11.23
N THR A 174 8.32 -6.93 -10.90
CA THR A 174 9.34 -7.43 -11.82
C THR A 174 8.79 -8.39 -12.87
N THR A 175 7.91 -9.34 -12.49
CA THR A 175 7.25 -10.25 -13.45
C THR A 175 6.31 -9.50 -14.40
N GLY A 176 5.51 -8.57 -13.89
CA GLY A 176 4.67 -7.70 -14.72
C GLY A 176 5.48 -6.85 -15.70
N GLY A 177 6.62 -6.31 -15.28
CA GLY A 177 7.52 -5.58 -16.17
C GLY A 177 8.21 -6.44 -17.23
N LEU A 178 8.57 -7.68 -16.88
CA LEU A 178 9.13 -8.66 -17.84
C LEU A 178 8.09 -9.06 -18.90
N ILE A 179 6.85 -9.34 -18.49
CA ILE A 179 5.73 -9.64 -19.40
C ILE A 179 5.52 -8.46 -20.37
N TYR A 180 5.52 -7.23 -19.85
CA TYR A 180 5.35 -6.04 -20.69
C TYR A 180 6.52 -5.84 -21.66
N PHE A 181 7.77 -6.05 -21.23
CA PHE A 181 8.94 -5.97 -22.10
C PHE A 181 8.91 -7.00 -23.23
N LEU A 182 8.68 -8.29 -22.93
CA LEU A 182 8.70 -9.37 -23.92
C LEU A 182 7.61 -9.19 -24.98
N LEU A 183 6.37 -8.92 -24.54
CA LEU A 183 5.22 -8.75 -25.43
C LEU A 183 5.26 -7.40 -26.16
N GLY A 184 5.82 -6.37 -25.52
CA GLY A 184 6.12 -5.08 -26.14
C GLY A 184 7.19 -5.16 -27.23
N GLY A 185 8.25 -5.96 -27.04
CA GLY A 185 9.27 -6.24 -28.07
C GLY A 185 8.70 -7.01 -29.26
N LEU A 186 7.82 -7.98 -29.02
CA LEU A 186 7.05 -8.65 -30.09
C LEU A 186 6.18 -7.65 -30.88
N SER A 187 5.57 -6.67 -30.22
CA SER A 187 4.81 -5.62 -30.92
C SER A 187 5.69 -4.68 -31.75
N SER A 188 6.90 -4.33 -31.30
CA SER A 188 7.80 -3.48 -32.11
C SER A 188 8.43 -4.22 -33.29
N CYS A 189 8.53 -5.55 -33.24
CA CYS A 189 8.82 -6.36 -34.42
C CYS A 189 7.73 -6.24 -35.50
N PHE A 190 6.45 -6.21 -35.14
CA PHE A 190 5.36 -5.98 -36.12
C PHE A 190 5.36 -4.55 -36.69
N ILE A 191 5.64 -3.54 -35.86
CA ILE A 191 5.80 -2.15 -36.33
C ILE A 191 6.95 -2.08 -37.36
N LEU A 192 8.13 -2.61 -37.01
CA LEU A 192 9.31 -2.58 -37.88
C LEU A 192 9.11 -3.39 -39.17
N LEU A 193 8.47 -4.56 -39.08
CA LEU A 193 8.10 -5.35 -40.25
C LEU A 193 7.18 -4.53 -41.16
N GLY A 194 6.11 -3.94 -40.61
CA GLY A 194 5.19 -3.08 -41.35
C GLY A 194 5.90 -1.91 -42.06
N THR A 195 6.77 -1.17 -41.37
CA THR A 195 7.53 -0.07 -42.01
C THR A 195 8.50 -0.56 -43.08
N SER A 196 9.14 -1.72 -42.88
CA SER A 196 10.04 -2.30 -43.89
C SER A 196 9.31 -2.78 -45.15
N LEU A 197 8.10 -3.35 -44.98
CA LEU A 197 7.25 -3.76 -46.09
C LEU A 197 6.69 -2.56 -46.85
N LEU A 198 6.27 -1.50 -46.14
CA LEU A 198 5.82 -0.24 -46.78
C LEU A 198 6.95 0.38 -47.63
N TYR A 199 8.13 0.57 -47.03
CA TYR A 199 9.31 1.11 -47.70
C TYR A 199 9.74 0.30 -48.92
N ALA A 200 9.59 -1.04 -48.88
CA ALA A 200 9.97 -1.91 -49.98
C ALA A 200 9.16 -1.68 -51.28
N ASN A 201 7.93 -1.14 -51.18
CA ASN A 201 7.10 -0.83 -52.38
C ASN A 201 7.06 0.67 -52.68
N SER A 202 7.00 1.54 -51.67
CA SER A 202 6.93 3.00 -51.88
C SER A 202 8.29 3.62 -52.23
N GLY A 203 9.40 2.99 -51.83
CA GLY A 203 10.74 3.60 -51.89
C GLY A 203 10.94 4.79 -50.95
N THR A 204 9.93 5.17 -50.15
CA THR A 204 9.93 6.36 -49.29
C THR A 204 9.39 6.06 -47.90
N THR A 205 9.89 6.79 -46.90
CA THR A 205 9.45 6.65 -45.49
C THR A 205 8.59 7.82 -45.00
N ASN A 206 8.49 8.92 -45.76
CA ASN A 206 7.72 10.12 -45.41
C ASN A 206 6.22 9.95 -45.71
N MET A 207 5.36 10.33 -44.77
CA MET A 207 3.92 10.12 -44.82
C MET A 207 3.24 10.99 -45.90
N ASP A 208 3.68 12.23 -46.11
CA ASP A 208 3.15 13.07 -47.20
C ASP A 208 3.44 12.48 -48.57
N SER A 209 4.60 11.82 -48.75
CA SER A 209 4.94 11.16 -50.02
C SER A 209 4.10 9.89 -50.23
N LEU A 210 3.76 9.17 -49.15
CA LEU A 210 2.85 8.04 -49.24
C LEU A 210 1.44 8.51 -49.63
N TYR A 211 0.92 9.59 -49.02
CA TYR A 211 -0.36 10.21 -49.39
C TYR A 211 -0.42 10.66 -50.86
N VAL A 212 0.68 11.24 -51.39
CA VAL A 212 0.79 11.58 -52.82
C VAL A 212 0.75 10.32 -53.69
N ILE A 213 1.42 9.23 -53.31
CA ILE A 213 1.39 7.98 -54.08
C ILE A 213 -0.01 7.36 -54.06
N THR A 214 -0.68 7.27 -52.89
CA THR A 214 -2.02 6.69 -52.79
C THR A 214 -3.08 7.48 -53.57
N SER A 215 -3.03 8.82 -53.51
CA SER A 215 -3.93 9.69 -54.29
C SER A 215 -3.68 9.63 -55.81
N ILE A 216 -2.48 9.25 -56.26
CA ILE A 216 -2.19 8.99 -57.67
C ILE A 216 -2.72 7.61 -58.10
N SER A 217 -2.61 6.56 -57.26
CA SER A 217 -3.19 5.25 -57.56
C SER A 217 -4.72 5.30 -57.68
N ASP A 218 -5.40 6.13 -56.89
CA ASP A 218 -6.86 6.36 -56.97
C ASP A 218 -7.31 6.81 -58.38
N LEU A 219 -6.57 7.73 -59.03
CA LEU A 219 -6.90 8.15 -60.40
C LEU A 219 -6.78 6.97 -61.39
N SER A 220 -5.70 6.19 -61.30
CA SER A 220 -5.37 5.15 -62.29
C SER A 220 -6.42 4.03 -62.39
N ASN A 221 -7.15 3.75 -61.31
CA ASN A 221 -8.23 2.76 -61.27
C ASN A 221 -9.57 3.29 -61.85
N SER A 222 -9.68 4.58 -62.14
CA SER A 222 -10.94 5.21 -62.59
C SER A 222 -11.08 5.35 -64.12
N GLU A 223 -9.98 5.36 -64.88
CA GLU A 223 -9.99 5.58 -66.34
C GLU A 223 -9.46 4.38 -67.14
N VAL A 224 -10.11 3.22 -67.03
CA VAL A 224 -9.86 2.08 -67.94
C VAL A 224 -10.56 2.31 -69.30
N VAL A 225 -10.12 3.34 -70.03
CA VAL A 225 -10.62 3.71 -71.37
C VAL A 225 -9.43 3.98 -72.31
N GLY A 226 -8.79 2.90 -72.76
CA GLY A 226 -7.63 2.95 -73.66
C GLY A 226 -6.56 1.95 -73.24
N GLY A 227 -6.44 0.84 -73.98
CA GLY A 227 -5.60 -0.28 -73.57
C GLY A 227 -4.13 -0.12 -73.91
N GLU A 228 -3.36 0.57 -73.06
CA GLU A 228 -1.89 0.43 -72.98
C GLU A 228 -1.43 0.49 -71.52
N THR A 229 -1.42 -0.68 -70.84
CA THR A 229 -0.98 -0.79 -69.44
C THR A 229 0.54 -0.63 -69.34
N SER A 230 1.01 0.54 -68.91
CA SER A 230 2.43 0.82 -68.71
C SER A 230 3.07 -0.17 -67.73
N ALA A 231 4.05 -0.96 -68.19
CA ALA A 231 4.62 -2.09 -67.45
C ALA A 231 5.29 -1.71 -66.10
N THR A 232 5.55 -0.43 -65.86
CA THR A 232 6.03 0.12 -64.58
C THR A 232 4.99 0.06 -63.46
N LEU A 233 3.69 0.15 -63.78
CA LEU A 233 2.60 0.05 -62.78
C LEU A 233 2.36 -1.41 -62.34
N ALA A 234 2.71 -2.40 -63.15
CA ALA A 234 2.51 -3.82 -62.81
C ALA A 234 3.38 -4.33 -61.64
N TRP A 235 4.30 -3.51 -61.12
CA TRP A 235 5.09 -3.80 -59.92
C TRP A 235 4.46 -3.19 -58.65
N TYR A 236 3.45 -2.34 -58.81
CA TYR A 236 2.70 -1.72 -57.72
C TYR A 236 1.36 -2.44 -57.55
N MET A 237 1.17 -3.08 -56.39
CA MET A 237 -0.04 -3.81 -56.05
C MET A 237 -0.67 -3.12 -54.83
N ASP A 238 -1.73 -2.33 -55.03
CA ASP A 238 -2.34 -1.48 -53.99
C ASP A 238 -2.77 -2.29 -52.74
N ASP A 239 -3.21 -3.54 -52.94
CA ASP A 239 -3.52 -4.49 -51.86
C ASP A 239 -2.33 -4.71 -50.91
N TYR A 240 -1.09 -4.72 -51.43
CA TYR A 240 0.12 -4.96 -50.63
C TYR A 240 0.41 -3.81 -49.67
N ILE A 241 0.06 -2.57 -50.04
CA ILE A 241 0.10 -1.41 -49.12
C ILE A 241 -0.90 -1.65 -47.99
N ASN A 242 -2.13 -2.04 -48.31
CA ASN A 242 -3.16 -2.32 -47.31
C ASN A 242 -2.78 -3.47 -46.37
N PHE A 243 -2.16 -4.55 -46.88
CA PHE A 243 -1.59 -5.61 -46.03
C PHE A 243 -0.43 -5.11 -45.15
N SER A 244 0.46 -4.27 -45.68
CA SER A 244 1.59 -3.71 -44.94
C SER A 244 1.13 -2.75 -43.83
N MET A 245 0.15 -1.89 -44.12
CA MET A 245 -0.55 -1.02 -43.17
C MET A 245 -1.29 -1.83 -42.11
N LEU A 246 -1.92 -2.95 -42.49
CA LEU A 246 -2.59 -3.85 -41.54
C LEU A 246 -1.58 -4.48 -40.56
N ILE A 247 -0.44 -4.99 -41.06
CA ILE A 247 0.66 -5.53 -40.23
C ILE A 247 1.24 -4.45 -39.30
N PHE A 248 1.46 -3.25 -39.81
CA PHE A 248 1.90 -2.09 -39.04
C PHE A 248 0.90 -1.74 -37.92
N SER A 249 -0.40 -1.69 -38.24
CA SER A 249 -1.48 -1.38 -37.28
C SER A 249 -1.60 -2.41 -36.16
N ILE A 250 -1.35 -3.71 -36.44
CA ILE A 250 -1.34 -4.78 -35.43
C ILE A 250 -0.33 -4.48 -34.30
N GLY A 251 0.84 -3.94 -34.65
CA GLY A 251 1.84 -3.52 -33.66
C GLY A 251 1.34 -2.42 -32.71
N PHE A 252 0.58 -1.45 -33.22
CA PHE A 252 -0.02 -0.40 -32.39
C PHE A 252 -1.25 -0.88 -31.60
N LEU A 253 -2.12 -1.71 -32.20
CA LEU A 253 -3.23 -2.37 -31.50
C LEU A 253 -2.72 -3.18 -30.29
N PHE A 254 -1.57 -3.83 -30.44
CA PHE A 254 -0.89 -4.52 -29.35
C PHE A 254 -0.45 -3.54 -28.24
N LYS A 255 0.29 -2.47 -28.55
CA LYS A 255 0.73 -1.47 -27.55
C LYS A 255 -0.42 -0.67 -26.92
N VAL A 256 -1.55 -0.54 -27.63
CA VAL A 256 -2.80 0.05 -27.12
C VAL A 256 -3.60 -0.95 -26.27
N SER A 257 -3.30 -2.24 -26.33
CA SER A 257 -4.04 -3.37 -25.70
C SER A 257 -5.47 -3.58 -26.21
N ALA A 258 -5.70 -3.35 -27.50
CA ALA A 258 -6.95 -3.73 -28.17
C ALA A 258 -7.07 -5.26 -28.30
N ALA A 259 -8.29 -5.80 -28.34
CA ALA A 259 -8.50 -7.21 -28.64
C ALA A 259 -8.28 -7.48 -30.15
N PRO A 260 -7.67 -8.63 -30.54
CA PRO A 260 -7.32 -9.78 -29.70
C PRO A 260 -6.07 -9.60 -28.82
N PHE A 261 -5.16 -8.68 -29.15
CA PHE A 261 -3.82 -8.50 -28.55
C PHE A 261 -3.79 -7.97 -27.09
N HIS A 262 -4.95 -7.87 -26.46
CA HIS A 262 -5.17 -7.27 -25.14
C HIS A 262 -4.49 -7.96 -23.94
N PHE A 263 -4.10 -9.24 -24.10
CA PHE A 263 -3.80 -10.18 -23.00
C PHE A 263 -2.80 -9.68 -21.95
N TRP A 264 -1.82 -8.88 -22.34
CA TRP A 264 -0.81 -8.36 -21.41
C TRP A 264 -1.38 -7.35 -20.40
N SER A 265 -2.37 -6.56 -20.79
CA SER A 265 -2.76 -5.37 -19.99
C SER A 265 -3.42 -5.68 -18.64
N PRO A 266 -4.29 -6.70 -18.46
CA PRO A 266 -4.88 -6.99 -17.16
C PRO A 266 -3.85 -7.52 -16.15
N ASP A 267 -2.91 -8.34 -16.59
CA ASP A 267 -1.85 -8.86 -15.73
C ASP A 267 -0.84 -7.76 -15.37
N VAL A 268 -0.39 -6.98 -16.35
CA VAL A 268 0.57 -5.88 -16.15
C VAL A 268 -0.02 -4.77 -15.27
N TYR A 269 -1.30 -4.39 -15.45
CA TYR A 269 -1.95 -3.38 -14.60
C TYR A 269 -2.18 -3.91 -13.17
N ASP A 270 -2.40 -5.21 -12.99
CA ASP A 270 -2.62 -5.80 -11.67
C ASP A 270 -1.32 -6.13 -10.91
N ALA A 271 -0.24 -6.39 -11.63
CA ALA A 271 1.11 -6.57 -11.10
C ALA A 271 1.76 -5.25 -10.62
N ILE A 272 1.57 -4.16 -11.38
CA ILE A 272 2.25 -2.88 -11.16
C ILE A 272 1.59 -2.03 -10.03
N PRO A 273 2.36 -1.29 -9.21
CA PRO A 273 1.83 -0.34 -8.22
C PRO A 273 0.87 0.72 -8.81
N THR A 274 -0.20 1.06 -8.08
CA THR A 274 -1.31 1.92 -8.56
C THR A 274 -0.86 3.24 -9.18
N ILE A 275 0.11 3.93 -8.57
CA ILE A 275 0.63 5.22 -9.08
C ILE A 275 1.22 5.07 -10.49
N VAL A 276 1.96 4.00 -10.75
CA VAL A 276 2.55 3.72 -12.07
C VAL A 276 1.46 3.30 -13.06
N THR A 277 0.45 2.52 -12.64
CA THR A 277 -0.65 2.12 -13.53
C THR A 277 -1.42 3.31 -14.08
N THR A 278 -1.54 4.42 -13.31
CA THR A 278 -2.19 5.66 -13.79
C THR A 278 -1.51 6.21 -15.05
N PHE A 279 -0.18 6.08 -15.12
CA PHE A 279 0.64 6.65 -16.18
C PHE A 279 0.65 5.72 -17.41
N VAL A 280 0.84 4.41 -17.19
CA VAL A 280 0.80 3.37 -18.23
C VAL A 280 -0.59 3.28 -18.89
N ALA A 281 -1.68 3.45 -18.14
CA ALA A 281 -3.04 3.34 -18.65
C ALA A 281 -3.53 4.56 -19.45
N ILE A 282 -2.76 5.66 -19.52
CA ILE A 282 -3.18 6.94 -20.09
C ILE A 282 -2.17 7.48 -21.09
N ILE A 283 -0.96 7.84 -20.65
CA ILE A 283 0.01 8.62 -21.45
C ILE A 283 0.40 7.89 -22.74
N ALA A 284 0.63 6.57 -22.65
CA ALA A 284 0.96 5.71 -23.78
C ALA A 284 -0.17 5.61 -24.81
N LYS A 285 -1.42 5.55 -24.33
CA LYS A 285 -2.59 5.36 -25.19
C LYS A 285 -2.94 6.64 -25.96
N ILE A 286 -2.84 7.82 -25.32
CA ILE A 286 -3.12 9.09 -26.00
C ILE A 286 -2.16 9.31 -27.18
N SER A 287 -0.84 9.14 -27.00
CA SER A 287 0.12 9.39 -28.09
C SER A 287 -0.04 8.44 -29.27
N ILE A 288 -0.28 7.15 -29.01
CA ILE A 288 -0.54 6.18 -30.08
C ILE A 288 -1.85 6.51 -30.81
N PHE A 289 -2.91 6.90 -30.10
CA PHE A 289 -4.18 7.23 -30.75
C PHE A 289 -4.11 8.48 -31.62
N ILE A 290 -3.35 9.51 -31.25
CA ILE A 290 -3.16 10.68 -32.12
C ILE A 290 -2.33 10.32 -33.35
N PHE A 291 -1.24 9.57 -33.19
CA PHE A 291 -0.50 9.05 -34.33
C PHE A 291 -1.39 8.19 -35.26
N LEU A 292 -2.27 7.34 -34.71
CA LEU A 292 -3.20 6.53 -35.51
C LEU A 292 -4.27 7.38 -36.23
N LEU A 293 -4.68 8.53 -35.67
CA LEU A 293 -5.58 9.48 -36.36
C LEU A 293 -4.86 10.14 -37.54
N GLU A 294 -3.59 10.50 -37.39
CA GLU A 294 -2.77 11.04 -38.48
C GLU A 294 -2.50 9.97 -39.55
N LEU A 295 -2.20 8.73 -39.15
CA LEU A 295 -2.05 7.57 -40.05
C LEU A 295 -3.32 7.32 -40.88
N VAL A 296 -4.51 7.40 -40.27
CA VAL A 296 -5.79 7.32 -41.00
C VAL A 296 -5.92 8.51 -41.94
N TYR A 297 -5.73 9.75 -41.48
CA TYR A 297 -5.83 10.94 -42.34
C TYR A 297 -4.96 10.84 -43.60
N TYR A 298 -3.70 10.41 -43.46
CA TYR A 298 -2.76 10.26 -44.58
C TYR A 298 -3.03 9.04 -45.49
N THR A 299 -3.94 8.11 -45.16
CA THR A 299 -4.17 6.86 -45.94
C THR A 299 -5.62 6.49 -46.19
N ASN A 300 -6.58 7.32 -45.76
CA ASN A 300 -8.02 7.09 -45.97
C ASN A 300 -8.50 7.54 -47.37
N HIS A 301 -7.60 7.99 -48.24
CA HIS A 301 -7.88 8.21 -49.65
C HIS A 301 -7.63 6.91 -50.43
N TYR A 302 -8.69 6.10 -50.54
CA TYR A 302 -8.76 4.93 -51.41
C TYR A 302 -10.22 4.62 -51.77
N LEU A 303 -10.45 3.97 -52.91
CA LEU A 303 -11.77 3.51 -53.36
C LEU A 303 -11.82 1.99 -53.65
N LEU A 304 -11.15 1.17 -52.81
CA LEU A 304 -10.90 -0.25 -53.04
C LEU A 304 -11.77 -1.19 -52.16
N ASN A 305 -11.91 -2.45 -52.60
CA ASN A 305 -12.72 -3.45 -51.90
C ASN A 305 -12.16 -3.92 -50.53
N PHE A 306 -10.90 -3.61 -50.20
CA PHE A 306 -10.25 -4.02 -48.95
C PHE A 306 -9.39 -2.90 -48.37
N HIS A 307 -9.86 -2.27 -47.30
CA HIS A 307 -9.13 -1.24 -46.57
C HIS A 307 -8.52 -1.79 -45.28
N TRP A 308 -7.28 -1.38 -44.97
CA TRP A 308 -6.62 -1.73 -43.70
C TRP A 308 -7.40 -1.26 -42.45
N THR A 309 -8.20 -0.19 -42.57
CA THR A 309 -9.09 0.33 -41.51
C THR A 309 -10.16 -0.67 -41.08
N TYR A 310 -10.53 -1.64 -41.93
CA TYR A 310 -11.39 -2.77 -41.53
C TYR A 310 -10.75 -3.62 -40.42
N GLY A 311 -9.41 -3.70 -40.37
CA GLY A 311 -8.68 -4.32 -39.26
C GLY A 311 -8.90 -3.59 -37.93
N LEU A 312 -8.93 -2.24 -37.94
CA LEU A 312 -9.32 -1.44 -36.77
C LEU A 312 -10.78 -1.71 -36.39
N LEU A 313 -11.69 -1.76 -37.36
CA LEU A 313 -13.11 -2.02 -37.13
C LEU A 313 -13.35 -3.40 -36.50
N VAL A 314 -12.71 -4.47 -36.99
CA VAL A 314 -12.77 -5.81 -36.39
C VAL A 314 -12.20 -5.80 -34.97
N SER A 315 -11.07 -5.09 -34.74
CA SER A 315 -10.51 -4.94 -33.38
C SER A 315 -11.45 -4.17 -32.44
N SER A 316 -12.26 -3.24 -32.96
CA SER A 316 -13.26 -2.48 -32.19
C SER A 316 -14.37 -3.41 -31.68
N LEU A 317 -14.94 -4.23 -32.57
CA LEU A 317 -15.98 -5.23 -32.26
C LEU A 317 -15.47 -6.22 -31.22
N LEU A 318 -14.27 -6.77 -31.41
CA LEU A 318 -13.66 -7.69 -30.46
C LEU A 318 -13.39 -7.01 -29.12
N SER A 319 -12.95 -5.76 -29.09
CA SER A 319 -12.64 -5.03 -27.85
C SER A 319 -13.89 -4.72 -27.02
N LEU A 320 -15.00 -4.37 -27.67
CA LEU A 320 -16.31 -4.19 -27.03
C LEU A 320 -16.78 -5.49 -26.35
N ILE A 321 -16.75 -6.61 -27.06
CA ILE A 321 -17.23 -7.92 -26.57
C ILE A 321 -16.29 -8.47 -25.47
N VAL A 322 -14.99 -8.57 -25.75
CA VAL A 322 -14.01 -9.17 -24.84
C VAL A 322 -13.84 -8.33 -23.58
N GLY A 323 -13.75 -7.00 -23.70
CA GLY A 323 -13.62 -6.09 -22.56
C GLY A 323 -14.81 -6.14 -21.60
N THR A 324 -16.03 -6.33 -22.12
CA THR A 324 -17.22 -6.36 -21.26
C THR A 324 -17.50 -7.74 -20.65
N ILE A 325 -17.37 -8.82 -21.43
CA ILE A 325 -17.57 -10.19 -20.93
C ILE A 325 -16.50 -10.55 -19.88
N LEU A 326 -15.21 -10.32 -20.16
CA LEU A 326 -14.14 -10.63 -19.20
C LEU A 326 -14.07 -9.63 -18.04
N GLY A 327 -14.67 -8.44 -18.18
CA GLY A 327 -14.84 -7.47 -17.09
C GLY A 327 -15.76 -7.99 -15.98
N LEU A 328 -16.83 -8.70 -16.33
CA LEU A 328 -17.81 -9.28 -15.37
C LEU A 328 -17.19 -10.27 -14.38
N THR A 329 -16.10 -10.97 -14.76
CA THR A 329 -15.49 -12.03 -13.94
C THR A 329 -14.40 -11.52 -12.99
N GLN A 330 -14.13 -10.20 -12.92
CA GLN A 330 -12.99 -9.67 -12.17
C GLN A 330 -13.33 -9.25 -10.74
N PHE A 331 -12.71 -9.92 -9.76
CA PHE A 331 -12.75 -9.52 -8.34
C PHE A 331 -11.66 -8.50 -7.95
N ARG A 332 -10.60 -8.38 -8.76
CA ARG A 332 -9.48 -7.45 -8.54
C ARG A 332 -9.73 -6.14 -9.28
N ILE A 333 -9.71 -5.01 -8.56
CA ILE A 333 -10.19 -3.72 -9.08
C ILE A 333 -9.32 -3.18 -10.22
N LYS A 334 -8.01 -3.43 -10.20
CA LYS A 334 -7.10 -3.05 -11.30
C LYS A 334 -7.29 -3.89 -12.57
N ARG A 335 -7.61 -5.19 -12.43
CA ARG A 335 -8.00 -6.04 -13.58
C ARG A 335 -9.33 -5.59 -14.17
N LEU A 336 -10.32 -5.32 -13.32
CA LEU A 336 -11.60 -4.76 -13.75
C LEU A 336 -11.37 -3.47 -14.52
N PHE A 337 -10.58 -2.53 -13.99
CA PHE A 337 -10.23 -1.31 -14.71
C PHE A 337 -9.48 -1.57 -16.03
N ALA A 338 -8.57 -2.55 -16.11
CA ALA A 338 -7.90 -2.93 -17.36
C ALA A 338 -8.89 -3.38 -18.46
N TYR A 339 -9.80 -4.32 -18.15
CA TYR A 339 -10.87 -4.75 -19.05
C TYR A 339 -11.88 -3.64 -19.37
N SER A 340 -12.13 -2.77 -18.39
CA SER A 340 -12.90 -1.54 -18.61
C SER A 340 -12.21 -0.65 -19.65
N THR A 341 -10.87 -0.50 -19.58
CA THR A 341 -10.13 0.23 -20.63
C THR A 341 -10.35 -0.44 -21.98
N ILE A 342 -10.24 -1.77 -22.09
CA ILE A 342 -10.43 -2.52 -23.33
C ILE A 342 -11.83 -2.26 -23.94
N SER A 343 -12.89 -2.24 -23.12
CA SER A 343 -14.23 -1.87 -23.59
C SER A 343 -14.31 -0.43 -24.11
N HIS A 344 -13.67 0.53 -23.44
CA HIS A 344 -13.60 1.93 -23.90
C HIS A 344 -12.73 2.09 -25.17
N LEU A 345 -11.68 1.28 -25.35
CA LEU A 345 -10.89 1.24 -26.59
C LEU A 345 -11.76 0.80 -27.78
N GLY A 346 -12.74 -0.08 -27.57
CA GLY A 346 -13.70 -0.47 -28.60
C GLY A 346 -14.44 0.73 -29.21
N PHE A 347 -14.95 1.65 -28.37
CA PHE A 347 -15.58 2.90 -28.85
C PHE A 347 -14.59 3.84 -29.55
N ILE A 348 -13.36 3.96 -29.04
CA ILE A 348 -12.33 4.82 -29.65
C ILE A 348 -11.92 4.28 -31.03
N LEU A 349 -11.70 2.97 -31.15
CA LEU A 349 -11.34 2.30 -32.42
C LEU A 349 -12.49 2.32 -33.43
N LEU A 350 -13.74 2.23 -32.98
CA LEU A 350 -14.92 2.43 -33.81
C LEU A 350 -14.89 3.83 -34.47
N ALA A 351 -14.80 4.89 -33.65
CA ALA A 351 -14.76 6.27 -34.15
C ALA A 351 -13.58 6.53 -35.10
N LEU A 352 -12.41 5.94 -34.81
CA LEU A 352 -11.24 6.02 -35.68
C LEU A 352 -11.45 5.35 -37.04
N SER A 353 -12.11 4.18 -37.07
CA SER A 353 -12.30 3.38 -38.29
C SER A 353 -13.30 3.97 -39.30
N ILE A 354 -14.16 4.89 -38.86
CA ILE A 354 -15.22 5.51 -39.69
C ILE A 354 -14.72 6.73 -40.47
N SER A 355 -13.65 7.38 -40.00
CA SER A 355 -12.93 8.50 -40.64
C SER A 355 -13.71 9.76 -41.07
N SER A 356 -15.04 9.84 -40.90
CA SER A 356 -15.82 11.06 -41.16
C SER A 356 -15.46 12.23 -40.22
N VAL A 357 -15.83 13.47 -40.61
CA VAL A 357 -15.54 14.68 -39.82
C VAL A 357 -16.19 14.62 -38.43
N GLU A 358 -17.43 14.18 -38.36
CA GLU A 358 -18.18 13.94 -37.12
C GLU A 358 -17.49 12.87 -36.27
N SER A 359 -16.97 11.83 -36.92
CA SER A 359 -16.29 10.72 -36.24
C SER A 359 -14.92 11.11 -35.68
N THR A 360 -14.14 11.95 -36.38
CA THR A 360 -12.89 12.48 -35.84
C THR A 360 -13.13 13.44 -34.66
N GLN A 361 -14.19 14.25 -34.71
CA GLN A 361 -14.62 15.06 -33.55
C GLN A 361 -15.04 14.17 -32.37
N ALA A 362 -15.84 13.13 -32.62
CA ALA A 362 -16.27 12.16 -31.60
C ALA A 362 -15.07 11.42 -30.98
N PHE A 363 -14.12 10.97 -31.79
CA PHE A 363 -12.87 10.33 -31.36
C PHE A 363 -12.05 11.24 -30.44
N ILE A 364 -11.80 12.48 -30.85
CA ILE A 364 -11.01 13.46 -30.08
C ILE A 364 -11.69 13.78 -28.74
N PHE A 365 -13.01 13.99 -28.74
CA PHE A 365 -13.78 14.24 -27.52
C PHE A 365 -13.79 13.03 -26.58
N TYR A 366 -14.00 11.81 -27.11
CA TYR A 366 -13.98 10.58 -26.32
C TYR A 366 -12.60 10.31 -25.72
N LEU A 367 -11.51 10.46 -26.49
CA LEU A 367 -10.15 10.25 -26.01
C LEU A 367 -9.80 11.18 -24.86
N MET A 368 -10.22 12.45 -24.92
CA MET A 368 -10.07 13.39 -23.81
C MET A 368 -10.94 13.00 -22.61
N GLN A 369 -12.26 12.83 -22.81
CA GLN A 369 -13.22 12.43 -21.76
C GLN A 369 -12.78 11.18 -20.99
N TYR A 370 -12.35 10.17 -21.73
CA TYR A 370 -11.95 8.89 -21.16
C TYR A 370 -10.65 9.02 -20.37
N SER A 371 -9.66 9.75 -20.90
CA SER A 371 -8.39 10.01 -20.19
C SER A 371 -8.61 10.77 -18.88
N ILE A 372 -9.49 11.78 -18.86
CA ILE A 372 -9.85 12.58 -17.67
C ILE A 372 -10.56 11.70 -16.62
N SER A 373 -11.53 10.89 -17.02
CA SER A 373 -12.29 10.04 -16.10
C SER A 373 -11.47 8.86 -15.55
N ASN A 374 -10.63 8.24 -16.39
CA ASN A 374 -9.67 7.21 -16.01
C ASN A 374 -8.64 7.74 -14.99
N LEU A 375 -8.08 8.93 -15.25
CA LEU A 375 -7.17 9.62 -14.32
C LEU A 375 -7.81 9.80 -12.94
N ASN A 376 -9.05 10.31 -12.91
CA ASN A 376 -9.75 10.57 -11.65
C ASN A 376 -10.05 9.27 -10.88
N ALA A 377 -10.53 8.23 -11.55
CA ALA A 377 -10.81 6.94 -10.92
C ALA A 377 -9.55 6.33 -10.26
N PHE A 378 -8.39 6.42 -10.90
CA PHE A 378 -7.13 5.96 -10.32
C PHE A 378 -6.61 6.88 -9.19
N ILE A 379 -6.71 8.21 -9.31
CA ILE A 379 -6.35 9.14 -8.22
C ILE A 379 -7.22 8.85 -6.99
N ILE A 380 -8.53 8.65 -7.17
CA ILE A 380 -9.45 8.29 -6.09
C ILE A 380 -9.05 6.95 -5.47
N LEU A 381 -8.73 5.92 -6.26
CA LEU A 381 -8.28 4.60 -5.76
C LEU A 381 -7.01 4.71 -4.90
N VAL A 382 -6.03 5.51 -5.32
CA VAL A 382 -4.82 5.81 -4.52
C VAL A 382 -5.19 6.54 -3.22
N THR A 383 -6.15 7.45 -3.27
CA THR A 383 -6.59 8.29 -2.14
C THR A 383 -7.34 7.47 -1.08
N ILE A 384 -8.24 6.58 -1.50
CA ILE A 384 -8.91 5.60 -0.63
C ILE A 384 -7.87 4.70 0.04
N GLY A 385 -6.88 4.25 -0.72
CA GLY A 385 -5.77 3.45 -0.20
C GLY A 385 -4.91 4.15 0.87
N PHE A 386 -4.72 5.48 0.77
CA PHE A 386 -4.10 6.26 1.84
C PHE A 386 -5.03 6.47 3.04
N SER A 387 -6.33 6.68 2.82
CA SER A 387 -7.34 6.82 3.89
C SER A 387 -7.43 5.56 4.77
N PHE A 388 -7.38 4.37 4.17
CA PHE A 388 -7.36 3.09 4.91
C PHE A 388 -6.12 2.87 5.80
N TYR A 389 -5.09 3.71 5.71
CA TYR A 389 -3.90 3.56 6.55
C TYR A 389 -4.16 3.87 8.04
N CYS A 390 -5.16 4.71 8.34
CA CYS A 390 -5.54 5.05 9.71
C CYS A 390 -6.33 3.92 10.42
N TYR A 391 -6.77 2.91 9.68
CA TYR A 391 -7.66 1.86 10.16
C TYR A 391 -7.00 0.48 10.15
N VAL A 392 -7.15 -0.24 11.25
CA VAL A 392 -7.06 -1.70 11.26
C VAL A 392 -8.37 -2.22 10.69
N ASN A 393 -8.24 -2.99 9.61
CA ASN A 393 -9.34 -3.81 9.12
C ASN A 393 -9.14 -5.23 9.63
N ASP A 394 -9.98 -5.66 10.57
CA ASP A 394 -9.91 -7.00 11.19
C ASP A 394 -10.08 -8.14 10.17
N SER A 395 -10.70 -7.89 9.00
CA SER A 395 -10.78 -8.91 7.94
C SER A 395 -9.42 -9.32 7.37
N ARG A 396 -8.34 -8.58 7.66
CA ARG A 396 -6.96 -8.92 7.26
C ARG A 396 -6.41 -10.22 7.86
N GLU A 397 -7.09 -10.82 8.84
CA GLU A 397 -6.80 -12.18 9.33
C GLU A 397 -7.46 -13.28 8.49
N ASN A 398 -8.58 -12.99 7.81
CA ASN A 398 -9.38 -13.95 7.04
C ASN A 398 -9.35 -13.72 5.52
N GLU A 399 -8.84 -12.59 5.04
CA GLU A 399 -8.51 -12.40 3.62
C GLU A 399 -7.33 -13.31 3.20
N PRO A 400 -7.38 -13.91 2.00
CA PRO A 400 -6.26 -14.71 1.49
C PRO A 400 -4.98 -13.88 1.42
N GLU A 401 -3.82 -14.53 1.41
CA GLU A 401 -2.52 -13.85 1.50
C GLU A 401 -2.26 -12.93 0.31
N LEU A 402 -2.64 -11.65 0.48
CA LEU A 402 -2.43 -10.60 -0.51
C LEU A 402 -0.92 -10.47 -0.81
N LEU A 403 -0.54 -10.91 -2.01
CA LEU A 403 0.85 -11.12 -2.44
C LEU A 403 1.74 -9.87 -2.31
N ASP A 404 1.16 -8.67 -2.36
CA ASP A 404 1.89 -7.41 -2.15
C ASP A 404 1.12 -6.41 -1.25
N LYS A 405 1.23 -6.60 0.07
CA LYS A 405 0.70 -5.69 1.11
C LYS A 405 1.45 -4.34 1.22
N ASN A 406 2.43 -4.05 0.35
CA ASN A 406 3.26 -2.84 0.46
C ASN A 406 3.01 -1.84 -0.69
N ASN A 407 2.76 -2.32 -1.92
CA ASN A 407 2.80 -1.49 -3.13
C ASN A 407 1.41 -1.20 -3.74
N SER A 408 0.37 -1.94 -3.33
CA SER A 408 -1.02 -1.66 -3.70
C SER A 408 -1.95 -1.70 -2.47
N PRO A 409 -2.41 -0.54 -1.96
CA PRO A 409 -3.18 -0.46 -0.72
C PRO A 409 -4.65 -0.94 -0.84
N VAL A 410 -5.16 -1.02 -2.07
CA VAL A 410 -6.46 -1.63 -2.42
C VAL A 410 -6.21 -2.55 -3.61
N GLN A 411 -6.66 -3.81 -3.52
CA GLN A 411 -6.53 -4.83 -4.56
C GLN A 411 -7.88 -5.43 -4.95
N LEU A 412 -8.73 -5.72 -3.95
CA LEU A 412 -10.02 -6.38 -4.13
C LEU A 412 -11.17 -5.38 -4.03
N ILE A 413 -12.21 -5.56 -4.84
CA ILE A 413 -13.42 -4.71 -4.78
C ILE A 413 -14.08 -4.82 -3.38
N SER A 414 -13.99 -6.00 -2.76
CA SER A 414 -14.49 -6.26 -1.40
C SER A 414 -13.81 -5.45 -0.29
N GLN A 415 -12.66 -4.82 -0.54
CA GLN A 415 -12.00 -3.95 0.44
C GLN A 415 -12.65 -2.56 0.52
N LEU A 416 -13.50 -2.21 -0.45
CA LEU A 416 -14.27 -0.96 -0.48
C LEU A 416 -15.62 -1.04 0.27
N LYS A 417 -15.91 -2.18 0.92
CA LYS A 417 -17.17 -2.47 1.61
C LYS A 417 -17.56 -1.40 2.65
N GLY A 418 -18.64 -0.66 2.38
CA GLY A 418 -19.15 0.36 3.28
C GLY A 418 -18.25 1.59 3.43
N TYR A 419 -17.34 1.86 2.48
CA TYR A 419 -16.41 3.00 2.54
C TYR A 419 -17.12 4.36 2.65
N PHE A 420 -18.39 4.45 2.24
CA PHE A 420 -19.25 5.61 2.45
C PHE A 420 -19.31 6.08 3.92
N TYR A 421 -19.19 5.16 4.89
CA TYR A 421 -19.19 5.48 6.31
C TYR A 421 -17.86 6.06 6.83
N ILE A 422 -16.74 5.92 6.09
CA ILE A 422 -15.47 6.60 6.39
C ILE A 422 -15.46 7.99 5.74
N ASN A 423 -15.68 8.05 4.42
CA ASN A 423 -15.59 9.29 3.66
C ASN A 423 -16.70 9.35 2.59
N PRO A 424 -17.85 9.98 2.90
CA PRO A 424 -18.97 10.04 1.96
C PRO A 424 -18.65 10.93 0.75
N ILE A 425 -17.81 11.96 0.90
CA ILE A 425 -17.44 12.88 -0.19
C ILE A 425 -16.58 12.15 -1.23
N LEU A 426 -15.56 11.41 -0.79
CA LEU A 426 -14.71 10.62 -1.70
C LEU A 426 -15.48 9.44 -2.33
N SER A 427 -16.43 8.86 -1.59
CA SER A 427 -17.32 7.82 -2.11
C SER A 427 -18.27 8.33 -3.19
N LEU A 428 -18.88 9.51 -2.99
CA LEU A 428 -19.73 10.18 -3.98
C LEU A 428 -18.92 10.60 -5.21
N SER A 429 -17.73 11.14 -5.00
CA SER A 429 -16.75 11.45 -6.04
C SER A 429 -16.45 10.23 -6.92
N PHE A 430 -16.23 9.06 -6.32
CA PHE A 430 -16.02 7.81 -7.06
C PHE A 430 -17.28 7.33 -7.78
N ALA A 431 -18.46 7.45 -7.18
CA ALA A 431 -19.72 7.12 -7.86
C ALA A 431 -19.91 7.95 -9.13
N ILE A 432 -19.60 9.25 -9.10
CA ILE A 432 -19.65 10.15 -10.27
C ILE A 432 -18.68 9.68 -11.38
N THR A 433 -17.46 9.26 -11.06
CA THR A 433 -16.53 8.75 -12.09
C THR A 433 -16.99 7.41 -12.66
N ILE A 434 -17.48 6.49 -11.82
CA ILE A 434 -17.98 5.19 -12.26
C ILE A 434 -19.25 5.32 -13.13
N PHE A 435 -20.21 6.18 -12.75
CA PHE A 435 -21.38 6.47 -13.59
C PHE A 435 -21.01 7.17 -14.92
N SER A 436 -19.91 7.92 -14.97
CA SER A 436 -19.38 8.48 -16.22
C SER A 436 -18.81 7.39 -17.15
N PHE A 437 -18.16 6.34 -16.62
CA PHE A 437 -17.76 5.18 -17.43
C PHE A 437 -18.95 4.36 -17.95
N VAL A 438 -19.98 4.16 -17.13
CA VAL A 438 -21.25 3.57 -17.57
C VAL A 438 -21.86 4.41 -18.70
N GLY A 439 -21.79 5.75 -18.57
CA GLY A 439 -22.35 6.70 -19.52
C GLY A 439 -23.80 7.02 -19.19
N ILE A 440 -24.08 7.40 -17.93
CA ILE A 440 -25.42 7.80 -17.49
C ILE A 440 -25.59 9.33 -17.67
N PRO A 441 -26.67 9.81 -18.33
CA PRO A 441 -27.00 11.24 -18.35
C PRO A 441 -27.18 11.78 -16.91
N PRO A 442 -26.65 12.97 -16.56
CA PRO A 442 -26.13 14.02 -17.44
C PRO A 442 -24.59 14.04 -17.58
N LEU A 443 -23.88 12.95 -17.25
CA LEU A 443 -22.42 12.96 -17.09
C LEU A 443 -21.67 12.96 -18.42
N LEU A 444 -20.47 13.57 -18.43
CA LEU A 444 -19.59 13.74 -19.59
C LEU A 444 -19.43 12.48 -20.47
N GLY A 445 -19.32 11.28 -19.88
CA GLY A 445 -19.14 10.03 -20.62
C GLY A 445 -20.37 9.49 -21.36
N PHE A 446 -21.58 9.97 -21.06
CA PHE A 446 -22.76 9.68 -21.88
C PHE A 446 -22.61 10.31 -23.26
N PHE A 447 -22.32 11.62 -23.30
CA PHE A 447 -22.17 12.38 -24.54
C PHE A 447 -21.03 11.85 -25.42
N ALA A 448 -19.93 11.37 -24.81
CA ALA A 448 -18.84 10.75 -25.55
C ALA A 448 -19.29 9.49 -26.29
N LYS A 449 -19.99 8.56 -25.61
CA LYS A 449 -20.59 7.38 -26.27
C LYS A 449 -21.64 7.77 -27.31
N GLN A 450 -22.45 8.79 -27.03
CA GLN A 450 -23.49 9.27 -27.94
C GLN A 450 -22.88 9.78 -29.27
N MET A 451 -21.83 10.60 -29.23
CA MET A 451 -21.18 11.14 -30.44
C MET A 451 -20.55 10.04 -31.31
N VAL A 452 -19.94 9.03 -30.69
CA VAL A 452 -19.40 7.87 -31.42
C VAL A 452 -20.52 7.05 -32.06
N LEU A 453 -21.64 6.86 -31.35
CA LEU A 453 -22.79 6.10 -31.84
C LEU A 453 -23.55 6.85 -32.96
N SER A 454 -23.65 8.19 -32.91
CA SER A 454 -24.25 8.95 -34.01
C SER A 454 -23.39 8.85 -35.27
N ALA A 455 -22.09 9.17 -35.18
CA ALA A 455 -21.19 9.09 -36.33
C ALA A 455 -21.15 7.67 -36.94
N ALA A 456 -21.24 6.62 -36.13
CA ALA A 456 -21.35 5.24 -36.61
C ALA A 456 -22.70 4.93 -37.31
N LEU A 457 -23.82 5.49 -36.83
CA LEU A 457 -25.13 5.33 -37.48
C LEU A 457 -25.25 6.15 -38.76
N ASP A 458 -24.75 7.38 -38.77
CA ASP A 458 -24.77 8.29 -39.92
C ASP A 458 -23.95 7.70 -41.10
N ASN A 459 -22.87 6.97 -40.80
CA ASN A 459 -22.06 6.22 -41.77
C ASN A 459 -22.54 4.75 -41.95
N GLY A 460 -23.74 4.39 -41.51
CA GLY A 460 -24.40 3.10 -41.83
C GLY A 460 -24.00 1.87 -41.00
N TYR A 461 -23.13 1.99 -40.00
CA TYR A 461 -22.63 0.86 -39.17
C TYR A 461 -23.62 0.38 -38.09
N ILE A 462 -24.90 0.21 -38.46
CA ILE A 462 -26.04 -0.10 -37.58
C ILE A 462 -25.77 -1.31 -36.67
N PHE A 463 -25.24 -2.40 -37.22
CA PHE A 463 -24.93 -3.63 -36.46
C PHE A 463 -23.89 -3.39 -35.36
N LEU A 464 -22.86 -2.59 -35.65
CA LEU A 464 -21.76 -2.32 -34.73
C LEU A 464 -22.19 -1.33 -33.63
N SER A 465 -23.01 -0.34 -33.97
CA SER A 465 -23.69 0.53 -33.00
C SER A 465 -24.61 -0.26 -32.06
N PHE A 466 -25.34 -1.26 -32.57
CA PHE A 466 -26.17 -2.15 -31.74
C PHE A 466 -25.31 -2.97 -30.74
N ILE A 467 -24.20 -3.56 -31.20
CA ILE A 467 -23.26 -4.27 -30.32
C ILE A 467 -22.65 -3.32 -29.27
N ALA A 468 -22.28 -2.09 -29.65
CA ALA A 468 -21.73 -1.10 -28.74
C ALA A 468 -22.73 -0.68 -27.65
N ILE A 469 -24.01 -0.52 -27.98
CA ILE A 469 -25.08 -0.27 -27.00
C ILE A 469 -25.25 -1.48 -26.07
N LEU A 470 -25.40 -2.69 -26.62
CA LEU A 470 -25.60 -3.92 -25.85
C LEU A 470 -24.44 -4.19 -24.87
N THR A 471 -23.20 -4.09 -25.35
CA THR A 471 -22.00 -4.27 -24.51
C THR A 471 -21.88 -3.17 -23.45
N SER A 472 -22.26 -1.92 -23.73
CA SER A 472 -22.30 -0.87 -22.71
C SER A 472 -23.34 -1.13 -21.61
N VAL A 473 -24.50 -1.71 -21.95
CA VAL A 473 -25.51 -2.12 -20.95
C VAL A 473 -25.01 -3.28 -20.11
N ILE A 474 -24.37 -4.29 -20.71
CA ILE A 474 -23.75 -5.41 -19.99
C ILE A 474 -22.63 -4.92 -19.06
N GLY A 475 -21.78 -4.00 -19.55
CA GLY A 475 -20.68 -3.43 -18.77
C GLY A 475 -21.13 -2.65 -17.54
N ALA A 476 -22.34 -2.06 -17.57
CA ALA A 476 -22.92 -1.37 -16.42
C ALA A 476 -23.00 -2.26 -15.17
N VAL A 477 -23.17 -3.59 -15.32
CA VAL A 477 -23.29 -4.54 -14.20
C VAL A 477 -22.04 -4.57 -13.33
N TYR A 478 -20.83 -4.66 -13.92
CA TYR A 478 -19.60 -4.69 -13.12
C TYR A 478 -19.27 -3.33 -12.50
N TYR A 479 -19.59 -2.21 -13.18
CA TYR A 479 -19.45 -0.87 -12.61
C TYR A 479 -20.40 -0.66 -11.41
N LEU A 480 -21.66 -1.04 -11.54
CA LEU A 480 -22.65 -0.97 -10.46
C LEU A 480 -22.29 -1.88 -9.28
N SER A 481 -21.57 -2.98 -9.50
CA SER A 481 -21.06 -3.82 -8.40
C SER A 481 -20.12 -3.06 -7.45
N ILE A 482 -19.28 -2.16 -7.98
CA ILE A 482 -18.38 -1.33 -7.17
C ILE A 482 -19.18 -0.34 -6.31
N ILE A 483 -20.21 0.28 -6.89
CA ILE A 483 -21.10 1.22 -6.18
C ILE A 483 -21.92 0.48 -5.10
N LYS A 484 -22.41 -0.73 -5.41
CA LYS A 484 -23.12 -1.59 -4.45
C LYS A 484 -22.28 -1.85 -3.19
N GLU A 485 -21.02 -2.27 -3.36
CA GLU A 485 -20.16 -2.59 -2.21
C GLU A 485 -19.84 -1.34 -1.35
N ILE A 486 -19.69 -0.16 -1.96
CA ILE A 486 -19.40 1.10 -1.24
C ILE A 486 -20.58 1.64 -0.45
N PHE A 487 -21.79 1.62 -1.03
CA PHE A 487 -22.97 2.30 -0.49
C PHE A 487 -24.01 1.36 0.15
N PHE A 488 -24.25 0.18 -0.42
CA PHE A 488 -25.41 -0.67 -0.11
C PHE A 488 -25.07 -1.85 0.80
N PHE A 489 -24.15 -1.65 1.75
CA PHE A 489 -23.76 -2.68 2.71
C PHE A 489 -24.46 -2.49 4.06
N SER A 490 -25.39 -3.41 4.40
CA SER A 490 -26.39 -3.24 5.49
C SER A 490 -25.85 -3.31 6.92
N VAL A 491 -24.56 -3.60 7.10
CA VAL A 491 -23.89 -3.67 8.40
C VAL A 491 -22.76 -2.65 8.38
N LYS A 492 -22.71 -1.72 9.35
CA LYS A 492 -21.57 -0.83 9.48
C LYS A 492 -20.30 -1.67 9.69
N PRO A 493 -19.29 -1.61 8.81
CA PRO A 493 -18.03 -2.33 9.02
C PRO A 493 -17.35 -1.82 10.30
N GLU A 494 -16.85 -2.75 11.13
CA GLU A 494 -16.05 -2.43 12.33
C GLU A 494 -14.63 -1.97 11.92
N TYR A 495 -14.51 -0.84 11.22
CA TYR A 495 -13.23 -0.20 10.91
C TYR A 495 -12.60 0.35 12.21
N LYS A 496 -11.74 -0.43 12.84
CA LYS A 496 -11.08 -0.04 14.10
C LYS A 496 -9.94 0.94 13.81
N ILE A 497 -9.84 2.00 14.60
CA ILE A 497 -8.72 2.95 14.50
C ILE A 497 -7.43 2.22 14.88
N TYR A 498 -6.33 2.50 14.19
CA TYR A 498 -5.05 1.84 14.45
C TYR A 498 -4.52 2.19 15.86
N PRO A 499 -4.14 1.23 16.73
CA PRO A 499 -3.87 1.51 18.15
C PRO A 499 -2.79 2.56 18.45
N LEU A 500 -1.78 2.71 17.59
CA LEU A 500 -0.75 3.76 17.70
C LEU A 500 -1.22 5.17 17.24
N VAL A 501 -2.46 5.31 16.74
CA VAL A 501 -3.11 6.61 16.47
C VAL A 501 -3.93 7.06 17.69
N SER A 502 -4.49 6.11 18.45
CA SER A 502 -5.28 6.39 19.67
C SER A 502 -4.44 6.65 20.93
N SER A 503 -3.13 6.39 20.91
CA SER A 503 -2.23 6.72 22.01
C SER A 503 -1.86 8.22 22.00
N GLU A 504 -2.51 9.01 22.86
CA GLU A 504 -2.43 10.48 22.82
C GLU A 504 -1.01 11.06 22.93
N GLU A 505 -0.12 10.43 23.69
CA GLU A 505 1.19 10.99 24.06
C GLU A 505 2.17 11.13 22.87
N ASP A 506 2.15 10.19 21.92
CA ASP A 506 3.04 10.16 20.74
C ASP A 506 2.58 11.11 19.60
N SER A 507 1.49 11.87 19.80
CA SER A 507 0.74 12.54 18.73
C SER A 507 1.16 13.99 18.41
N VAL A 508 2.29 14.49 18.92
CA VAL A 508 2.61 15.94 18.88
C VAL A 508 3.52 16.34 17.70
N GLY A 509 2.96 17.08 16.75
CA GLY A 509 3.69 17.77 15.68
C GLY A 509 4.18 19.17 16.06
N ARG A 510 5.16 19.70 15.31
CA ARG A 510 5.72 21.06 15.51
C ARG A 510 5.86 21.83 14.20
N ILE A 511 5.43 23.09 14.20
CA ILE A 511 5.51 23.99 13.04
C ILE A 511 6.69 24.94 13.18
N TYR A 512 7.52 25.00 12.13
CA TYR A 512 8.56 26.01 11.97
C TYR A 512 8.23 26.94 10.80
N GLY A 513 8.29 28.25 11.06
CA GLY A 513 7.97 29.27 10.07
C GLY A 513 9.00 29.37 8.94
N GLY A 514 8.51 29.60 7.73
CA GLY A 514 9.32 29.80 6.52
C GLY A 514 10.07 31.14 6.45
N GLY A 515 10.94 31.42 7.44
CA GLY A 515 11.84 32.58 7.40
C GLY A 515 12.88 32.47 6.28
N GLY A 516 13.10 33.57 5.56
CA GLY A 516 14.04 33.62 4.42
C GLY A 516 15.50 33.37 4.79
N LYS A 517 16.35 33.12 3.77
CA LYS A 517 17.76 32.74 3.90
C LYS A 517 18.56 33.68 4.83
N SER A 518 18.82 33.23 6.06
CA SER A 518 19.82 33.81 6.95
C SER A 518 20.36 32.73 7.88
N SER A 519 21.66 32.45 7.77
CA SER A 519 22.36 31.55 8.70
C SER A 519 22.49 32.22 10.08
N ASN A 520 22.18 31.47 11.15
CA ASN A 520 22.39 31.79 12.57
C ASN A 520 21.23 32.44 13.37
N LYS A 521 19.96 32.30 12.96
CA LYS A 521 18.82 32.48 13.89
C LYS A 521 18.03 31.18 14.08
N LYS A 522 17.73 30.86 15.35
CA LYS A 522 16.86 29.72 15.73
C LYS A 522 15.53 29.88 15.00
N THR A 523 15.14 28.90 14.20
CA THR A 523 13.81 28.87 13.57
C THR A 523 12.75 28.85 14.66
N ALA A 524 11.96 29.92 14.77
CA ALA A 524 10.89 30.01 15.76
C ALA A 524 9.91 28.84 15.56
N LEU A 525 9.61 28.14 16.66
CA LEU A 525 8.42 27.32 16.74
C LEU A 525 7.23 28.28 16.70
N ILE A 526 6.36 28.11 15.71
CA ILE A 526 5.09 28.83 15.67
C ILE A 526 4.12 28.16 16.64
N GLU A 527 3.96 26.84 16.51
CA GLU A 527 2.93 26.10 17.24
C GLU A 527 3.28 24.61 17.39
N SER A 528 2.68 23.96 18.39
CA SER A 528 2.75 22.51 18.63
C SER A 528 1.36 21.91 18.67
N ILE A 529 1.10 20.92 17.83
CA ILE A 529 -0.25 20.50 17.46
C ILE A 529 -0.42 19.00 17.75
N ARG A 530 -1.56 18.61 18.33
CA ARG A 530 -1.90 17.20 18.61
C ARG A 530 -2.68 16.58 17.45
N PHE A 531 -2.34 15.35 17.08
CA PHE A 531 -2.99 14.60 16.01
C PHE A 531 -3.90 13.50 16.58
N ASN A 532 -5.22 13.70 16.50
CA ASN A 532 -6.21 12.63 16.67
C ASN A 532 -6.62 12.08 15.28
N SER A 533 -7.19 10.88 15.24
CA SER A 533 -7.77 10.25 14.04
C SER A 533 -8.63 11.21 13.20
N ASP A 534 -9.56 11.92 13.86
CA ASP A 534 -10.49 12.88 13.24
C ASP A 534 -9.79 14.12 12.64
N ASN A 535 -8.56 14.41 13.06
CA ASN A 535 -7.73 15.51 12.57
C ASN A 535 -6.82 15.10 11.39
N ILE A 536 -6.85 13.84 10.94
CA ILE A 536 -6.02 13.36 9.82
C ILE A 536 -6.72 13.67 8.48
N VAL A 537 -6.58 14.92 8.03
CA VAL A 537 -7.08 15.37 6.72
C VAL A 537 -6.15 14.90 5.59
N MET A 538 -6.72 14.46 4.47
CA MET A 538 -5.98 14.17 3.24
C MET A 538 -5.25 15.40 2.69
N SER A 539 -4.12 15.20 2.01
CA SER A 539 -3.36 16.30 1.39
C SER A 539 -4.22 17.13 0.43
N SER A 540 -4.26 18.45 0.63
CA SER A 540 -5.20 19.32 -0.10
C SER A 540 -4.93 19.40 -1.61
N SER A 541 -3.72 19.11 -2.11
CA SER A 541 -3.47 18.95 -3.55
C SER A 541 -4.31 17.82 -4.18
N ILE A 542 -4.28 16.63 -3.58
CA ILE A 542 -5.07 15.48 -4.02
C ILE A 542 -6.58 15.77 -3.86
N SER A 543 -7.00 16.40 -2.76
CA SER A 543 -8.39 16.81 -2.58
C SER A 543 -8.87 17.79 -3.65
N VAL A 544 -8.03 18.77 -4.02
CA VAL A 544 -8.35 19.76 -5.06
C VAL A 544 -8.45 19.10 -6.43
N THR A 545 -7.48 18.26 -6.83
CA THR A 545 -7.53 17.57 -8.15
C THR A 545 -8.74 16.66 -8.30
N ILE A 546 -9.10 15.89 -7.26
CA ILE A 546 -10.32 15.08 -7.28
C ILE A 546 -11.56 15.97 -7.42
N SER A 547 -11.63 17.07 -6.67
CA SER A 547 -12.78 17.98 -6.70
C SER A 547 -12.95 18.70 -8.04
N THR A 548 -11.87 19.18 -8.66
CA THR A 548 -11.96 19.87 -9.97
C THR A 548 -12.33 18.91 -11.08
N ILE A 549 -11.75 17.69 -11.11
CA ILE A 549 -12.06 16.72 -12.16
C ILE A 549 -13.48 16.13 -11.99
N THR A 550 -13.95 15.88 -10.75
CA THR A 550 -15.35 15.46 -10.55
C THR A 550 -16.36 16.55 -10.87
N LEU A 551 -16.06 17.82 -10.51
CA LEU A 551 -16.90 18.96 -10.88
C LEU A 551 -17.04 19.07 -12.41
N LEU A 552 -15.93 18.92 -13.16
CA LEU A 552 -15.93 18.98 -14.62
C LEU A 552 -16.70 17.81 -15.27
N ILE A 553 -16.60 16.59 -14.72
CA ILE A 553 -17.37 15.43 -15.20
C ILE A 553 -18.89 15.61 -14.96
N LEU A 554 -19.28 16.31 -13.89
CA LEU A 554 -20.67 16.50 -13.47
C LEU A 554 -21.34 17.74 -14.10
N LEU A 555 -20.64 18.86 -14.20
CA LEU A 555 -21.19 20.13 -14.72
C LEU A 555 -21.16 20.25 -16.24
N PHE A 556 -20.68 19.25 -16.97
CA PHE A 556 -20.55 19.30 -18.44
C PHE A 556 -21.86 19.70 -19.15
N ILE A 557 -23.02 19.24 -18.69
CA ILE A 557 -24.33 19.59 -19.28
C ILE A 557 -24.68 21.10 -19.18
N PHE A 558 -24.00 21.85 -18.30
CA PHE A 558 -24.16 23.30 -18.14
C PHE A 558 -23.11 24.11 -18.92
N MET A 559 -22.26 23.47 -19.73
CA MET A 559 -21.32 24.16 -20.62
C MET A 559 -22.01 24.63 -21.90
N ASN A 560 -21.68 25.83 -22.38
CA ASN A 560 -22.30 26.40 -23.58
C ASN A 560 -21.88 25.66 -24.86
N LYS A 561 -22.74 25.63 -25.88
CA LYS A 561 -22.49 24.90 -27.15
C LYS A 561 -21.20 25.33 -27.86
N GLU A 562 -20.80 26.59 -27.75
CA GLU A 562 -19.58 27.14 -28.36
C GLU A 562 -18.29 26.52 -27.76
N TRP A 563 -18.36 26.01 -26.51
CA TRP A 563 -17.23 25.48 -25.75
C TRP A 563 -16.88 24.02 -26.11
N LEU A 564 -17.49 23.48 -27.16
CA LEU A 564 -17.22 22.17 -27.75
C LEU A 564 -16.25 22.21 -28.95
N SER A 565 -15.77 23.40 -29.33
CA SER A 565 -14.71 23.56 -30.33
C SER A 565 -13.34 23.15 -29.77
N MET A 566 -12.53 22.41 -30.54
CA MET A 566 -11.32 21.73 -30.02
C MET A 566 -10.35 22.67 -29.26
N GLY A 567 -10.14 23.88 -29.78
CA GLY A 567 -9.26 24.88 -29.14
C GLY A 567 -9.82 25.43 -27.82
N THR A 568 -11.15 25.56 -27.68
CA THR A 568 -11.75 26.10 -26.45
C THR A 568 -11.78 25.07 -25.33
N PHE A 569 -11.96 23.78 -25.62
CA PHE A 569 -12.06 22.74 -24.58
C PHE A 569 -10.82 22.66 -23.67
N ASN A 570 -9.61 22.71 -24.26
CA ASN A 570 -8.36 22.78 -23.51
C ASN A 570 -8.17 24.13 -22.79
N LEU A 571 -8.52 25.25 -23.45
CA LEU A 571 -8.47 26.58 -22.84
C LEU A 571 -9.39 26.65 -21.61
N LEU A 572 -10.53 25.96 -21.65
CA LEU A 572 -11.53 25.91 -20.59
C LEU A 572 -11.00 25.20 -19.34
N PHE A 573 -10.21 24.14 -19.49
CA PHE A 573 -9.57 23.46 -18.36
C PHE A 573 -8.61 24.40 -17.61
N PHE A 574 -8.00 25.36 -18.32
CA PHE A 574 -7.18 26.43 -17.75
C PHE A 574 -8.04 27.57 -17.15
N LEU A 575 -9.10 28.00 -17.83
CA LEU A 575 -9.97 29.10 -17.42
C LEU A 575 -10.94 28.76 -16.27
N CYS A 576 -11.29 27.49 -16.08
CA CYS A 576 -12.11 27.02 -14.96
C CYS A 576 -11.45 27.30 -13.59
N VAL A 577 -10.14 27.56 -13.57
CA VAL A 577 -9.38 27.97 -12.38
C VAL A 577 -9.56 29.47 -12.06
N LYS A 578 -9.90 30.33 -13.04
CA LYS A 578 -9.55 31.76 -12.97
C LYS A 578 -10.66 32.73 -12.56
N GLU A 579 -11.76 32.83 -13.31
CA GLU A 579 -12.77 33.90 -13.09
C GLU A 579 -14.17 33.38 -12.68
N HIS A 580 -14.99 32.84 -13.60
CA HIS A 580 -16.44 32.66 -13.33
C HIS A 580 -16.78 31.55 -12.32
N TYR A 581 -16.13 30.39 -12.39
CA TYR A 581 -16.40 29.31 -11.44
C TYR A 581 -15.82 29.56 -10.05
N ALA A 582 -14.83 30.44 -9.88
CA ALA A 582 -14.22 30.71 -8.57
C ALA A 582 -15.23 31.22 -7.53
N ARG A 583 -16.23 32.02 -7.94
CA ARG A 583 -17.27 32.55 -7.05
C ARG A 583 -18.25 31.47 -6.59
N ASN A 584 -18.67 30.60 -7.51
CA ASN A 584 -19.55 29.46 -7.22
C ASN A 584 -18.80 28.35 -6.48
N LEU A 585 -17.52 28.10 -6.79
CA LEU A 585 -16.65 27.17 -6.08
C LEU A 585 -16.41 27.65 -4.64
N LEU A 586 -16.21 28.95 -4.41
CA LEU A 586 -16.02 29.48 -3.04
C LEU A 586 -17.34 29.51 -2.25
N LEU A 587 -18.48 29.78 -2.89
CA LEU A 587 -19.81 29.57 -2.30
C LEU A 587 -20.05 28.10 -1.96
N LEU A 588 -19.74 27.18 -2.88
CA LEU A 588 -20.06 25.75 -2.74
C LEU A 588 -19.07 25.05 -1.79
N LEU A 589 -17.79 25.42 -1.79
CA LEU A 589 -16.83 25.07 -0.73
C LEU A 589 -17.29 25.60 0.62
N ASN A 590 -17.85 26.81 0.69
CA ASN A 590 -18.47 27.31 1.93
C ASN A 590 -19.73 26.49 2.29
N THR A 591 -20.59 26.08 1.35
CA THR A 591 -21.74 25.21 1.70
C THR A 591 -21.29 23.82 2.13
N ILE A 592 -20.25 23.22 1.53
CA ILE A 592 -19.67 21.95 1.98
C ILE A 592 -19.05 22.10 3.37
N ARG A 593 -18.33 23.22 3.61
CA ARG A 593 -17.75 23.58 4.93
C ARG A 593 -18.80 23.84 6.00
N ILE A 594 -19.97 24.37 5.62
CA ILE A 594 -21.14 24.56 6.48
C ILE A 594 -21.84 23.22 6.72
N LEU A 595 -22.01 22.38 5.69
CA LEU A 595 -22.62 21.05 5.81
C LEU A 595 -21.78 20.12 6.70
N SER A 596 -20.44 20.16 6.59
CA SER A 596 -19.54 19.47 7.52
C SER A 596 -19.65 20.00 8.95
N HIS A 597 -20.02 21.27 9.14
CA HIS A 597 -20.36 21.80 10.48
C HIS A 597 -21.72 21.30 10.98
N THR A 598 -22.75 21.22 10.13
CA THR A 598 -24.12 20.88 10.57
C THR A 598 -24.28 19.45 11.08
N HIS A 599 -23.57 18.46 10.52
CA HIS A 599 -23.67 17.09 11.06
C HIS A 599 -23.00 16.90 12.42
N LEU A 600 -22.11 17.81 12.84
CA LEU A 600 -21.46 17.82 14.16
C LEU A 600 -22.23 18.59 15.25
N THR A 601 -23.37 19.22 14.94
CA THR A 601 -24.19 19.92 15.95
C THR A 601 -25.33 19.07 16.52
N SER A 602 -25.78 18.03 15.80
CA SER A 602 -26.88 17.15 16.22
C SER A 602 -26.61 16.35 17.52
N SER A 603 -25.34 16.23 17.92
CA SER A 603 -24.90 15.56 19.16
C SER A 603 -24.54 16.53 20.31
N ARG A 604 -24.76 17.84 20.15
CA ARG A 604 -24.39 18.88 21.15
C ARG A 604 -25.58 19.62 21.79
N SER A 605 -26.82 19.22 21.48
CA SER A 605 -28.06 19.91 21.90
C SER A 605 -28.42 19.81 23.40
N TYR A 606 -27.68 19.04 24.21
CA TYR A 606 -27.98 18.80 25.62
C TYR A 606 -27.09 19.55 26.64
N LEU A 607 -26.12 20.36 26.22
CA LEU A 607 -25.09 20.94 27.12
C LEU A 607 -24.87 22.46 27.05
N PHE A 608 -25.73 23.22 26.36
CA PHE A 608 -25.59 24.68 26.21
C PHE A 608 -26.83 25.47 26.67
N SER A 609 -27.04 25.55 27.98
CA SER A 609 -28.11 26.36 28.60
C SER A 609 -27.66 27.26 29.76
N THR A 610 -26.37 27.33 30.09
CA THR A 610 -25.87 28.01 31.31
C THR A 610 -24.88 29.16 31.10
N TYR A 611 -24.18 29.25 29.96
CA TYR A 611 -23.20 30.32 29.70
C TYR A 611 -23.66 31.32 28.64
N ARG A 612 -24.43 32.34 29.08
CA ARG A 612 -24.82 33.49 28.23
C ARG A 612 -24.99 34.80 28.99
N ARG A 613 -23.90 35.32 29.56
CA ARG A 613 -23.77 36.72 30.03
C ARG A 613 -22.30 37.18 29.93
N LEU A 614 -22.11 38.51 29.87
CA LEU A 614 -20.82 39.22 29.82
C LEU A 614 -19.97 39.01 28.55
N SER A 615 -20.30 39.75 27.49
CA SER A 615 -19.35 40.12 26.43
C SER A 615 -19.53 41.59 26.03
N GLY A 616 -18.47 42.38 26.13
CA GLY A 616 -18.43 43.82 25.86
C GLY A 616 -17.28 44.45 26.67
N THR A 617 -16.44 45.35 26.15
CA THR A 617 -16.42 45.99 24.82
C THR A 617 -14.98 46.27 24.34
N ARG A 618 -14.86 46.83 23.12
CA ARG A 618 -13.74 47.58 22.50
C ARG A 618 -12.74 48.22 23.51
N GLY A 619 -11.44 48.38 23.19
CA GLY A 619 -10.78 48.26 21.89
C GLY A 619 -9.26 48.55 21.94
N SER A 620 -8.69 49.04 20.82
CA SER A 620 -7.25 49.19 20.57
C SER A 620 -6.61 50.49 21.09
N ILE A 621 -5.30 50.45 21.45
CA ILE A 621 -4.21 51.35 20.99
C ILE A 621 -2.85 50.90 21.62
N ALA A 622 -1.72 51.40 21.12
CA ALA A 622 -0.37 50.88 21.38
C ALA A 622 0.50 51.73 22.35
N SER A 623 1.50 51.06 22.94
CA SER A 623 2.84 51.53 23.36
C SER A 623 3.06 52.96 23.92
N VAL A 624 3.67 53.05 25.11
CA VAL A 624 4.81 53.95 25.41
C VAL A 624 5.56 53.48 26.68
N ASN A 625 6.77 54.00 26.92
CA ASN A 625 7.76 53.53 27.91
C ASN A 625 7.47 53.86 29.39
N HIS A 626 8.17 53.12 30.27
CA HIS A 626 8.67 53.49 31.61
C HIS A 626 7.82 54.37 32.54
N ASN A 627 7.58 53.87 33.76
CA ASN A 627 8.19 54.54 34.92
C ASN A 627 8.48 53.59 36.11
N ARG A 628 9.18 54.12 37.12
CA ARG A 628 9.72 53.41 38.30
C ARG A 628 8.75 53.39 39.48
N THR A 629 8.84 52.37 40.34
CA THR A 629 8.97 52.56 41.81
C THR A 629 9.41 51.28 42.54
N PHE A 630 10.13 51.44 43.65
CA PHE A 630 10.57 50.42 44.63
C PHE A 630 9.88 50.77 45.98
N PRO A 631 9.70 49.81 46.93
CA PRO A 631 10.72 49.47 47.95
C PRO A 631 10.89 47.94 48.16
N TRP A 632 12.10 47.36 48.33
CA TRP A 632 13.00 47.38 49.52
C TRP A 632 12.41 46.74 50.80
N GLY A 633 13.10 45.74 51.39
CA GLY A 633 12.73 45.18 52.71
C GLY A 633 13.43 43.87 53.15
N SER A 634 14.67 43.95 53.63
CA SER A 634 15.33 43.08 54.65
C SER A 634 14.99 41.57 54.80
N SER A 635 15.91 40.73 54.32
CA SER A 635 16.60 39.62 55.02
C SER A 635 16.16 39.15 56.43
N LEU A 636 16.17 37.81 56.67
CA LEU A 636 17.17 37.13 57.52
C LEU A 636 17.08 35.58 57.45
N HIS A 637 18.06 34.88 58.03
CA HIS A 637 18.18 33.41 58.05
C HIS A 637 17.27 32.72 59.07
N THR A 638 16.86 31.47 58.79
CA THR A 638 17.02 30.34 59.73
C THR A 638 16.82 28.99 59.03
N SER A 639 17.34 27.92 59.62
CA SER A 639 17.16 26.52 59.20
C SER A 639 16.12 25.83 60.07
N TYR A 640 15.38 24.83 59.55
CA TYR A 640 15.44 23.43 60.02
C TYR A 640 14.47 22.49 59.25
N ALA A 641 14.58 21.20 59.60
CA ALA A 641 14.07 20.00 58.96
C ALA A 641 12.55 19.86 58.67
N GLY A 642 12.26 19.15 57.57
CA GLY A 642 11.44 17.93 57.61
C GLY A 642 9.92 18.07 57.46
N GLY A 643 9.24 16.92 57.51
CA GLY A 643 7.76 16.84 57.63
C GLY A 643 6.99 16.53 56.35
N ILE A 644 6.96 15.26 55.93
CA ILE A 644 5.85 14.74 55.10
C ILE A 644 4.60 14.66 55.99
N ARG A 645 3.45 15.23 55.57
CA ARG A 645 2.13 14.60 55.74
C ARG A 645 0.98 15.30 55.00
N TYR A 646 -0.03 14.47 54.71
CA TYR A 646 -1.25 14.72 53.94
C TYR A 646 -2.14 15.88 54.44
N THR A 647 -2.88 16.47 53.51
CA THR A 647 -4.23 17.01 53.77
C THR A 647 -5.28 16.11 53.09
N THR A 648 -6.54 16.23 53.50
CA THR A 648 -7.56 15.15 53.42
C THR A 648 -8.89 15.60 52.80
N ARG A 649 -9.84 14.65 52.68
CA ARG A 649 -11.32 14.79 52.53
C ARG A 649 -11.89 14.70 51.10
N LEU A 650 -13.10 14.14 50.87
CA LEU A 650 -13.96 13.23 51.68
C LEU A 650 -15.09 12.62 50.81
N SER A 651 -15.45 11.36 51.07
CA SER A 651 -16.81 10.77 50.90
C SER A 651 -17.41 10.68 49.46
N SER A 652 -18.42 9.85 49.16
CA SER A 652 -19.40 9.13 49.99
C SER A 652 -20.09 7.95 49.26
N ILE A 653 -20.70 7.00 50.02
CA ILE A 653 -22.02 6.34 49.76
C ILE A 653 -22.15 5.47 48.46
N ILE A 654 -22.41 4.14 48.48
CA ILE A 654 -22.42 3.11 49.57
C ILE A 654 -21.69 1.80 49.08
N PRO A 655 -22.14 0.50 49.11
CA PRO A 655 -21.20 -0.64 48.93
C PRO A 655 -21.51 -1.67 47.80
N GLN A 656 -20.53 -2.54 47.52
CA GLN A 656 -20.72 -3.97 47.19
C GLN A 656 -19.65 -4.80 47.91
N GLN A 657 -19.97 -6.03 48.33
CA GLN A 657 -19.05 -6.91 49.07
C GLN A 657 -18.02 -7.56 48.15
N THR A 658 -16.88 -6.91 47.95
CA THR A 658 -15.65 -7.63 47.58
C THR A 658 -15.06 -8.26 48.84
N LEU A 659 -15.06 -9.59 48.94
CA LEU A 659 -14.23 -10.32 49.91
C LEU A 659 -12.80 -10.36 49.36
N TRP A 660 -11.97 -9.42 49.80
CA TRP A 660 -10.55 -9.41 49.45
C TRP A 660 -9.87 -10.56 50.20
N TYR A 661 -9.52 -11.63 49.49
CA TYR A 661 -8.48 -12.55 49.95
C TYR A 661 -7.15 -11.79 49.89
N SER A 662 -6.80 -11.14 51.00
CA SER A 662 -5.52 -10.45 51.16
C SER A 662 -4.39 -11.47 51.15
N ILE A 663 -3.69 -11.59 50.01
CA ILE A 663 -2.52 -12.45 49.90
C ILE A 663 -1.41 -11.88 50.78
N ASP A 664 -1.01 -12.64 51.81
CA ASP A 664 0.18 -12.37 52.61
C ASP A 664 1.42 -12.42 51.72
N HIS A 665 1.94 -11.26 51.29
CA HIS A 665 3.19 -11.15 50.54
C HIS A 665 4.43 -11.68 51.30
N ASN A 666 4.29 -12.07 52.57
CA ASN A 666 5.35 -12.58 53.43
C ASN A 666 5.55 -14.11 53.39
N LYS A 667 4.74 -14.88 52.65
CA LYS A 667 4.97 -16.32 52.45
C LYS A 667 5.67 -16.59 51.11
N ILE A 668 6.99 -16.38 51.08
CA ILE A 668 7.82 -16.73 49.92
C ILE A 668 7.98 -18.25 49.88
N HIS A 669 7.15 -18.94 49.10
CA HIS A 669 7.35 -20.36 48.80
C HIS A 669 8.63 -20.56 47.96
N PRO A 670 9.50 -21.52 48.32
CA PRO A 670 10.69 -21.84 47.54
C PRO A 670 10.28 -22.41 46.18
N ILE A 671 10.93 -21.98 45.10
CA ILE A 671 10.67 -22.54 43.77
C ILE A 671 11.22 -23.97 43.72
N SER A 672 10.38 -24.90 43.26
CA SER A 672 10.77 -26.30 43.06
C SER A 672 11.87 -26.45 41.99
N PRO A 673 12.82 -27.38 42.16
CA PRO A 673 13.78 -27.72 41.10
C PRO A 673 13.07 -28.19 39.83
N TRP A 674 11.98 -28.95 39.94
CA TRP A 674 11.23 -29.43 38.77
C TRP A 674 10.54 -28.29 38.02
N PHE A 675 10.02 -27.28 38.72
CA PHE A 675 9.47 -26.08 38.10
C PHE A 675 10.52 -25.37 37.23
N ILE A 676 11.75 -25.20 37.73
CA ILE A 676 12.84 -24.53 36.99
C ILE A 676 13.24 -25.32 35.74
N THR A 677 13.23 -26.65 35.80
CA THR A 677 13.49 -27.48 34.61
C THR A 677 12.38 -27.38 33.56
N GLY A 678 11.11 -27.44 33.95
CA GLY A 678 9.98 -27.27 33.03
C GLY A 678 9.99 -25.88 32.38
N PHE A 679 10.22 -24.84 33.16
CA PHE A 679 10.32 -23.47 32.66
C PHE A 679 11.55 -23.26 31.75
N THR A 680 12.65 -23.98 32.00
CA THR A 680 13.81 -23.99 31.10
C THR A 680 13.53 -24.78 29.82
N ASP A 681 12.80 -25.90 29.88
CA ASP A 681 12.35 -26.65 28.70
C ASP A 681 11.43 -25.78 27.80
N ALA A 682 10.68 -24.83 28.38
CA ALA A 682 9.99 -23.75 27.66
C ALA A 682 10.94 -22.61 27.20
N GLU A 683 11.30 -21.66 28.06
CA GLU A 683 11.93 -20.36 27.71
C GLU A 683 13.48 -20.35 27.79
N GLY A 684 14.09 -21.48 28.13
CA GLY A 684 15.55 -21.62 28.23
C GLY A 684 16.28 -21.76 26.89
N CYS A 685 17.54 -21.34 26.86
CA CYS A 685 18.43 -21.42 25.70
C CYS A 685 19.87 -21.74 26.12
N PHE A 686 20.45 -22.80 25.55
CA PHE A 686 21.87 -23.12 25.61
C PHE A 686 22.53 -22.67 24.31
N ASN A 687 23.53 -21.81 24.38
CA ASN A 687 24.21 -21.29 23.19
C ASN A 687 25.72 -21.18 23.44
N VAL A 688 26.52 -21.47 22.43
CA VAL A 688 27.96 -21.21 22.44
C VAL A 688 28.29 -20.25 21.31
N GLY A 689 28.80 -19.07 21.67
CA GLY A 689 29.30 -18.10 20.71
C GLY A 689 30.79 -18.30 20.45
N LEU A 690 31.19 -18.38 19.18
CA LEU A 690 32.58 -18.25 18.77
C LEU A 690 32.85 -16.79 18.44
N GLN A 691 33.84 -16.18 19.09
CA GLN A 691 34.21 -14.78 18.87
C GLN A 691 35.72 -14.66 18.65
N LYS A 692 36.13 -13.74 17.78
CA LYS A 692 37.52 -13.50 17.39
C LYS A 692 38.08 -12.33 18.20
N ASN A 693 39.22 -12.51 18.84
CA ASN A 693 39.97 -11.41 19.47
C ASN A 693 40.65 -10.53 18.39
N PRO A 694 41.04 -9.28 18.72
CA PRO A 694 41.83 -8.43 17.83
C PRO A 694 43.07 -9.14 17.28
N ASN A 695 43.76 -9.92 18.13
CA ASN A 695 44.95 -10.72 17.82
C ASN A 695 44.64 -12.00 17.00
N GLY A 696 43.52 -12.03 16.27
CA GLY A 696 43.16 -13.11 15.34
C GLY A 696 42.67 -14.43 15.94
N LYS A 697 43.04 -14.77 17.19
CA LYS A 697 42.62 -16.00 17.87
C LYS A 697 41.13 -16.01 18.18
N PHE A 698 40.48 -17.15 17.99
CA PHE A 698 39.11 -17.39 18.47
C PHE A 698 39.09 -17.77 19.95
N TYR A 699 37.97 -17.49 20.60
CA TYR A 699 37.65 -17.99 21.93
C TYR A 699 36.17 -18.41 22.01
N VAL A 700 35.91 -19.35 22.90
CA VAL A 700 34.60 -19.98 23.10
C VAL A 700 33.87 -19.26 24.23
N ARG A 701 32.69 -18.68 23.96
CA ARG A 701 31.80 -18.10 24.98
C ARG A 701 30.52 -18.92 25.10
N PRO A 702 30.49 -19.94 25.98
CA PRO A 702 29.24 -20.57 26.35
C PRO A 702 28.35 -19.57 27.10
N LYS A 703 27.03 -19.74 26.95
CA LYS A 703 26.01 -18.91 27.59
C LYS A 703 24.76 -19.73 27.83
N PHE A 704 24.31 -19.78 29.08
CA PHE A 704 22.93 -20.13 29.40
C PHE A 704 22.09 -18.84 29.47
N GLN A 705 20.86 -18.89 28.95
CA GLN A 705 19.93 -17.77 28.99
C GLN A 705 18.49 -18.26 29.17
N ILE A 706 17.71 -17.54 29.99
CA ILE A 706 16.24 -17.54 29.94
C ILE A 706 15.82 -16.13 29.50
N LYS A 707 14.83 -15.99 28.63
CA LYS A 707 14.34 -14.70 28.13
C LYS A 707 12.81 -14.67 28.22
N VAL A 708 12.26 -13.64 28.85
CA VAL A 708 10.82 -13.47 29.10
C VAL A 708 10.40 -12.00 28.86
N HIS A 709 9.13 -11.68 29.01
CA HIS A 709 8.65 -10.30 28.95
C HIS A 709 9.21 -9.46 30.14
N SER A 710 9.27 -8.14 29.99
CA SER A 710 9.92 -7.25 30.97
C SER A 710 9.35 -7.37 32.39
N ARG A 711 8.02 -7.57 32.46
CA ARG A 711 7.21 -7.75 33.67
C ARG A 711 7.55 -9.01 34.49
N ASP A 712 7.94 -10.13 33.86
CA ASP A 712 8.35 -11.36 34.55
C ASP A 712 9.78 -11.29 35.13
N SER A 713 10.36 -10.08 35.26
CA SER A 713 11.65 -9.86 35.90
C SER A 713 11.71 -10.37 37.35
N LEU A 714 10.59 -10.36 38.08
CA LEU A 714 10.51 -10.91 39.43
C LEU A 714 10.68 -12.45 39.45
N LEU A 715 10.14 -13.15 38.44
CA LEU A 715 10.33 -14.60 38.29
C LEU A 715 11.80 -14.93 38.01
N LEU A 716 12.45 -14.17 37.11
CA LEU A 716 13.89 -14.29 36.89
C LEU A 716 14.71 -14.01 38.16
N MET A 717 14.28 -13.08 39.01
CA MET A 717 14.95 -12.79 40.28
C MET A 717 14.83 -13.95 41.27
N ARG A 718 13.68 -14.63 41.36
CA ARG A 718 13.53 -15.85 42.17
C ARG A 718 14.36 -17.02 41.62
N ILE A 719 14.42 -17.21 40.30
CA ILE A 719 15.30 -18.21 39.67
C ILE A 719 16.78 -17.90 39.95
N LYS A 720 17.19 -16.63 39.85
CA LYS A 720 18.54 -16.18 40.24
C LYS A 720 18.85 -16.49 41.71
N ASN A 721 17.89 -16.27 42.60
CA ASN A 721 18.07 -16.56 44.04
C ASN A 721 18.18 -18.07 44.31
N TYR A 722 17.41 -18.92 43.61
CA TYR A 722 17.55 -20.38 43.69
C TYR A 722 18.97 -20.85 43.31
N PHE A 723 19.56 -20.29 42.24
CA PHE A 723 20.95 -20.55 41.87
C PHE A 723 21.99 -19.80 42.73
N GLY A 724 21.63 -19.37 43.95
CA GLY A 724 22.57 -18.75 44.89
C GLY A 724 23.09 -17.38 44.46
N GLY A 725 22.30 -16.60 43.72
CA GLY A 725 22.67 -15.25 43.27
C GLY A 725 23.55 -15.19 42.01
N ILE A 726 23.69 -16.33 41.32
CA ILE A 726 24.48 -16.48 40.08
C ILE A 726 23.86 -15.73 38.89
N GLY A 727 24.70 -15.27 37.96
CA GLY A 727 24.28 -14.71 36.67
C GLY A 727 23.68 -13.30 36.73
N ASN A 728 23.51 -12.68 35.57
CA ASN A 728 23.04 -11.29 35.44
C ASN A 728 21.66 -11.23 34.75
N ILE A 729 20.77 -10.44 35.34
CA ILE A 729 19.46 -10.10 34.77
C ILE A 729 19.59 -8.75 34.06
N ASN A 730 19.34 -8.73 32.76
CA ASN A 730 19.27 -7.52 31.94
C ASN A 730 17.81 -7.27 31.54
N THR A 731 17.25 -6.13 31.95
CA THR A 731 15.87 -5.71 31.67
C THR A 731 15.84 -4.59 30.64
N ASN A 732 15.21 -4.84 29.49
CA ASN A 732 14.83 -3.84 28.50
C ASN A 732 13.34 -3.47 28.69
N SER A 733 12.84 -2.44 27.98
CA SER A 733 11.44 -2.01 28.09
C SER A 733 10.42 -3.11 27.73
N LYS A 734 10.77 -4.05 26.84
CA LYS A 734 9.90 -5.17 26.43
C LYS A 734 10.33 -6.53 26.99
N ASP A 735 11.63 -6.75 27.16
CA ASP A 735 12.18 -8.08 27.40
C ASP A 735 13.08 -8.08 28.64
N SER A 736 12.92 -9.07 29.52
CA SER A 736 13.85 -9.36 30.61
C SER A 736 14.64 -10.64 30.29
N SER A 737 15.93 -10.67 30.58
CA SER A 737 16.77 -11.85 30.31
C SER A 737 17.72 -12.17 31.46
N PHE A 738 17.63 -13.40 31.96
CA PHE A 738 18.59 -13.99 32.89
C PHE A 738 19.71 -14.62 32.07
N THR A 739 20.97 -14.33 32.41
CA THR A 739 22.12 -14.78 31.62
C THR A 739 23.28 -15.22 32.50
N VAL A 740 23.80 -16.43 32.21
CA VAL A 740 24.97 -17.01 32.90
C VAL A 740 26.09 -17.19 31.88
N ARG A 741 27.32 -16.80 32.26
CA ARG A 741 28.50 -16.77 31.36
C ARG A 741 29.81 -17.22 32.01
N SER A 742 29.95 -17.21 33.34
CA SER A 742 31.15 -17.75 33.98
C SER A 742 31.14 -19.28 33.88
N LEU A 743 32.31 -19.91 33.77
CA LEU A 743 32.39 -21.37 33.68
C LEU A 743 31.98 -22.02 35.01
N ASP A 744 32.43 -21.48 36.15
CA ASP A 744 32.08 -21.96 37.49
C ASP A 744 30.58 -21.86 37.79
N ASP A 745 29.94 -20.83 37.23
CA ASP A 745 28.48 -20.64 37.31
C ASP A 745 27.75 -21.64 36.40
N ILE A 746 28.25 -21.85 35.18
CA ILE A 746 27.69 -22.80 34.22
C ILE A 746 27.79 -24.24 34.75
N LEU A 747 28.85 -24.59 35.48
CA LEU A 747 28.95 -25.90 36.16
C LEU A 747 27.80 -26.13 37.16
N LYS A 748 27.35 -25.10 37.87
CA LYS A 748 26.19 -25.19 38.78
C LYS A 748 24.86 -25.30 38.02
N ILE A 749 24.75 -24.70 36.83
CA ILE A 749 23.63 -24.93 35.91
C ILE A 749 23.62 -26.37 35.37
N ILE A 750 24.78 -26.91 35.01
CA ILE A 750 24.94 -28.31 34.56
C ILE A 750 24.55 -29.29 35.68
N LEU A 751 25.05 -29.09 36.90
CA LEU A 751 24.73 -29.93 38.06
C LEU A 751 23.21 -29.99 38.33
N HIS A 752 22.49 -28.89 38.13
CA HIS A 752 21.04 -28.87 38.25
C HIS A 752 20.35 -29.72 37.17
N PHE A 753 20.75 -29.59 35.90
CA PHE A 753 20.15 -30.36 34.79
C PHE A 753 20.64 -31.82 34.67
N ASP A 754 21.73 -32.18 35.37
CA ASP A 754 22.12 -33.58 35.59
C ASP A 754 21.22 -34.25 36.63
N ASN A 755 20.94 -33.55 37.75
CA ASN A 755 20.04 -34.05 38.81
C ASN A 755 18.56 -34.03 38.41
N TYR A 756 18.16 -33.04 37.61
CA TYR A 756 16.78 -32.82 37.16
C TYR A 756 16.79 -32.70 35.62
N PRO A 757 16.67 -33.82 34.88
CA PRO A 757 16.92 -33.83 33.45
C PRO A 757 15.82 -33.15 32.62
N LEU A 758 16.24 -32.31 31.68
CA LEU A 758 15.39 -31.80 30.60
C LEU A 758 14.83 -32.93 29.74
N ILE A 759 13.70 -32.69 29.08
CA ILE A 759 12.95 -33.72 28.37
C ILE A 759 12.37 -33.29 27.00
N THR A 760 12.31 -31.99 26.66
CA THR A 760 12.11 -31.58 25.25
C THR A 760 13.35 -31.92 24.40
N LYS A 761 13.27 -31.74 23.07
CA LYS A 761 14.45 -31.83 22.18
C LYS A 761 15.59 -30.86 22.57
N LYS A 762 15.34 -29.87 23.45
CA LYS A 762 16.37 -29.00 24.07
C LYS A 762 17.38 -29.76 24.94
N LYS A 763 17.02 -30.95 25.45
CA LYS A 763 17.96 -31.87 26.14
C LYS A 763 19.14 -32.23 25.24
N ALA A 764 18.93 -32.36 23.93
CA ALA A 764 20.02 -32.63 22.99
C ALA A 764 20.99 -31.46 22.88
N ASP A 765 20.48 -30.21 22.88
CA ASP A 765 21.33 -29.02 22.93
C ASP A 765 22.09 -28.92 24.26
N PHE A 766 21.48 -29.32 25.38
CA PHE A 766 22.17 -29.40 26.69
C PHE A 766 23.31 -30.43 26.69
N ILE A 767 23.12 -31.63 26.12
CA ILE A 767 24.17 -32.66 26.02
C ILE A 767 25.35 -32.15 25.18
N LEU A 768 25.09 -31.58 24.00
CA LEU A 768 26.12 -31.00 23.12
C LEU A 768 26.82 -29.79 23.79
N PHE A 769 26.07 -28.97 24.54
CA PHE A 769 26.61 -27.86 25.32
C PHE A 769 27.53 -28.36 26.44
N LYS A 770 27.14 -29.40 27.19
CA LYS A 770 27.95 -30.02 28.24
C LYS A 770 29.26 -30.59 27.68
N GLN A 771 29.22 -31.27 26.53
CA GLN A 771 30.42 -31.73 25.83
C GLN A 771 31.39 -30.59 25.49
N ILE A 772 30.88 -29.45 24.99
CA ILE A 772 31.71 -28.27 24.72
C ILE A 772 32.30 -27.70 26.03
N ILE A 773 31.56 -27.70 27.14
CA ILE A 773 32.07 -27.24 28.44
C ILE A 773 33.24 -28.10 28.93
N HIS A 774 33.15 -29.43 28.83
CA HIS A 774 34.27 -30.32 29.17
C HIS A 774 35.52 -30.00 28.32
N LYS A 775 35.40 -29.93 26.99
CA LYS A 775 36.52 -29.56 26.08
C LYS A 775 37.06 -28.14 26.31
N VAL A 776 36.28 -27.23 26.90
CA VAL A 776 36.75 -25.91 27.32
C VAL A 776 37.56 -26.01 28.62
N ILE A 777 37.09 -26.77 29.61
CA ILE A 777 37.79 -27.00 30.90
C ILE A 777 39.11 -27.76 30.69
N GLU A 778 39.13 -28.75 29.80
CA GLU A 778 40.30 -29.54 29.41
C GLU A 778 41.32 -28.73 28.58
N GLY A 779 41.03 -27.46 28.26
CA GLY A 779 41.92 -26.57 27.51
C GLY A 779 42.03 -26.87 26.01
N GLU A 780 41.37 -27.92 25.50
CA GLU A 780 41.45 -28.33 24.09
C GLU A 780 41.06 -27.21 23.11
N HIS A 781 40.17 -26.32 23.52
CA HIS A 781 39.72 -25.13 22.78
C HIS A 781 40.86 -24.16 22.39
N LEU A 782 42.04 -24.28 23.01
CA LEU A 782 43.25 -23.54 22.67
C LEU A 782 44.01 -24.15 21.48
N SER A 783 43.77 -25.43 21.17
CA SER A 783 44.34 -26.14 20.04
C SER A 783 43.49 -25.99 18.78
N ALA A 784 44.11 -25.99 17.59
CA ALA A 784 43.37 -25.92 16.33
C ALA A 784 42.42 -27.11 16.12
N LYS A 785 42.82 -28.31 16.57
CA LYS A 785 42.01 -29.54 16.47
C LYS A 785 40.80 -29.49 17.41
N GLY A 786 41.02 -29.24 18.70
CA GLY A 786 39.93 -29.14 19.69
C GLY A 786 38.96 -27.99 19.40
N LEU A 787 39.46 -26.87 18.88
CA LEU A 787 38.60 -25.80 18.37
C LEU A 787 37.72 -26.27 17.21
N GLN A 788 38.27 -26.99 16.22
CA GLN A 788 37.50 -27.57 15.10
C GLN A 788 36.46 -28.58 15.59
N GLU A 789 36.78 -29.42 16.56
CA GLU A 789 35.83 -30.35 17.20
C GLU A 789 34.69 -29.58 17.89
N ILE A 790 34.98 -28.49 18.60
CA ILE A 790 33.97 -27.60 19.19
C ILE A 790 33.10 -26.94 18.10
N VAL A 791 33.67 -26.54 16.96
CA VAL A 791 32.90 -26.00 15.81
C VAL A 791 31.97 -27.07 15.22
N ASN A 792 32.45 -28.30 15.06
CA ASN A 792 31.66 -29.45 14.58
C ASN A 792 30.46 -29.74 15.50
N ILE A 793 30.69 -29.84 16.83
CA ILE A 793 29.60 -29.99 17.82
C ILE A 793 28.64 -28.81 17.72
N ARG A 794 29.15 -27.58 17.71
CA ARG A 794 28.34 -26.34 17.67
C ARG A 794 27.52 -26.19 16.38
N SER A 795 27.97 -26.75 15.26
CA SER A 795 27.19 -26.75 14.01
C SER A 795 25.88 -27.54 14.10
N SER A 796 25.78 -28.44 15.09
CA SER A 796 24.67 -29.39 15.30
C SER A 796 23.64 -28.91 16.33
N MET A 797 23.93 -27.81 17.03
CA MET A 797 23.02 -27.13 17.95
C MET A 797 22.04 -26.23 17.19
N ASN A 798 20.90 -25.87 17.81
CA ASN A 798 19.95 -24.91 17.24
C ASN A 798 20.64 -23.63 16.69
N LEU A 799 20.16 -23.14 15.54
CA LEU A 799 20.74 -22.08 14.68
C LEU A 799 21.99 -22.45 13.86
N GLY A 800 22.67 -23.57 14.12
CA GLY A 800 23.85 -23.99 13.34
C GLY A 800 24.99 -22.95 13.33
N LEU A 801 25.80 -22.94 12.27
CA LEU A 801 26.87 -21.95 12.05
C LEU A 801 26.37 -20.74 11.24
N SER A 802 26.80 -19.54 11.60
CA SER A 802 26.66 -18.35 10.76
C SER A 802 27.57 -18.44 9.54
N ASP A 803 27.22 -17.78 8.44
CA ASP A 803 27.99 -17.87 7.19
C ASP A 803 29.41 -17.32 7.34
N SER A 804 29.59 -16.32 8.21
CA SER A 804 30.89 -15.79 8.66
C SER A 804 31.78 -16.78 9.42
N LEU A 805 31.23 -17.89 9.92
CA LEU A 805 31.98 -19.00 10.51
C LEU A 805 32.19 -20.13 9.49
N LYS A 806 31.22 -20.39 8.60
CA LYS A 806 31.37 -21.37 7.50
C LYS A 806 32.56 -21.03 6.59
N THR A 807 32.78 -19.75 6.28
CA THR A 807 33.94 -19.30 5.47
C THR A 807 35.28 -19.45 6.18
N VAL A 808 35.29 -19.51 7.51
CA VAL A 808 36.52 -19.69 8.33
C VAL A 808 36.80 -21.17 8.58
N PHE A 809 35.74 -21.97 8.73
CA PHE A 809 35.81 -23.41 9.01
C PHE A 809 35.06 -24.19 7.90
N PRO A 810 35.60 -24.24 6.66
CA PRO A 810 34.93 -24.89 5.53
C PRO A 810 34.81 -26.42 5.70
N ASN A 811 35.76 -27.04 6.42
CA ASN A 811 35.81 -28.49 6.64
C ASN A 811 34.94 -28.93 7.85
N THR A 812 33.80 -28.25 8.08
CA THR A 812 32.92 -28.55 9.21
C THR A 812 31.99 -29.72 8.90
N VAL A 813 32.13 -30.80 9.68
CA VAL A 813 31.23 -31.96 9.64
C VAL A 813 30.36 -31.92 10.88
N PRO A 814 29.02 -31.86 10.76
CA PRO A 814 28.13 -31.86 11.91
C PRO A 814 28.20 -33.21 12.65
N VAL A 815 28.12 -33.14 13.98
CA VAL A 815 28.06 -34.30 14.87
C VAL A 815 26.61 -34.77 14.94
N ASN A 816 26.39 -36.08 14.92
CA ASN A 816 25.04 -36.64 15.07
C ASN A 816 24.39 -36.15 16.36
N ARG A 817 23.25 -35.46 16.24
CA ARG A 817 22.49 -34.94 17.39
C ARG A 817 21.89 -36.13 18.15
N PRO A 818 22.02 -36.21 19.49
CA PRO A 818 21.46 -37.33 20.24
C PRO A 818 19.93 -37.31 20.17
N GLU A 819 19.36 -38.47 19.88
CA GLU A 819 17.91 -38.65 19.77
C GLU A 819 17.26 -38.84 21.16
N ILE A 820 15.98 -38.49 21.24
CA ILE A 820 15.20 -38.45 22.48
C ILE A 820 13.83 -39.03 22.14
N GLU A 821 13.61 -40.27 22.53
CA GLU A 821 12.48 -41.08 22.08
C GLU A 821 11.40 -41.23 23.16
N ASN A 822 11.81 -41.46 24.41
CA ASN A 822 10.90 -41.65 25.55
C ASN A 822 10.68 -40.35 26.33
N ILE A 823 9.43 -39.87 26.36
CA ILE A 823 9.04 -38.60 26.99
C ILE A 823 7.87 -38.81 27.98
N THR A 824 8.24 -39.16 29.21
CA THR A 824 7.45 -39.00 30.44
C THR A 824 8.01 -37.76 31.18
N ILE A 825 7.29 -36.75 31.64
CA ILE A 825 6.28 -36.80 32.71
C ILE A 825 6.88 -36.97 34.13
N PRO A 826 8.05 -36.39 34.54
CA PRO A 826 8.72 -36.82 35.77
C PRO A 826 8.10 -36.28 37.07
N HIS A 827 7.52 -35.08 37.04
CA HIS A 827 6.91 -34.45 38.21
C HIS A 827 5.81 -33.46 37.82
N PRO A 828 4.71 -33.32 38.59
CA PRO A 828 3.65 -32.34 38.30
C PRO A 828 4.16 -30.89 38.21
N GLU A 829 5.12 -30.51 39.04
CA GLU A 829 5.67 -29.15 39.02
C GLU A 829 6.48 -28.83 37.75
N TRP A 830 7.01 -29.83 37.04
CA TRP A 830 7.61 -29.64 35.72
C TRP A 830 6.54 -29.14 34.73
N MET A 831 5.30 -29.66 34.81
CA MET A 831 4.18 -29.19 33.99
C MET A 831 3.82 -27.74 34.32
N ALA A 832 3.74 -27.37 35.61
CA ALA A 832 3.50 -25.98 36.02
C ALA A 832 4.59 -25.02 35.50
N GLY A 833 5.86 -25.43 35.56
CA GLY A 833 6.98 -24.69 34.97
C GLY A 833 6.87 -24.54 33.45
N PHE A 834 6.62 -25.64 32.73
CA PHE A 834 6.50 -25.62 31.27
C PHE A 834 5.32 -24.76 30.77
N VAL A 835 4.18 -24.85 31.46
CA VAL A 835 2.95 -24.09 31.17
C VAL A 835 3.08 -22.61 31.55
N THR A 836 3.93 -22.26 32.52
CA THR A 836 4.26 -20.86 32.81
C THR A 836 4.87 -20.14 31.59
N GLY A 837 5.65 -20.85 30.76
CA GLY A 837 6.14 -20.35 29.46
C GLY A 837 5.12 -20.52 28.32
N GLU A 838 5.00 -21.75 27.82
CA GLU A 838 4.30 -22.10 26.56
C GLU A 838 2.78 -22.27 26.70
N GLY A 839 2.23 -22.11 27.92
CA GLY A 839 0.80 -22.22 28.19
C GLY A 839 -0.01 -21.01 27.72
N CYS A 840 -1.27 -21.25 27.35
CA CYS A 840 -2.19 -20.21 26.91
C CYS A 840 -3.62 -20.51 27.37
N PHE A 841 -4.14 -19.61 28.23
CA PHE A 841 -5.51 -19.64 28.74
C PHE A 841 -6.37 -18.67 27.93
N LEU A 842 -7.42 -19.19 27.27
CA LEU A 842 -8.22 -18.40 26.33
C LEU A 842 -9.71 -18.44 26.65
N VAL A 843 -10.35 -17.27 26.51
CA VAL A 843 -11.80 -17.08 26.49
C VAL A 843 -12.19 -16.53 25.12
N GLN A 844 -13.00 -17.27 24.36
CA GLN A 844 -13.54 -16.88 23.06
C GLN A 844 -15.05 -16.60 23.20
N MET A 845 -15.46 -15.39 22.80
CA MET A 845 -16.86 -14.95 22.80
C MET A 845 -17.36 -15.00 21.36
N SER A 846 -18.50 -15.62 21.12
CA SER A 846 -19.10 -15.78 19.80
C SER A 846 -20.42 -15.02 19.71
N LYS A 847 -20.46 -13.98 18.87
CA LYS A 847 -21.70 -13.21 18.63
C LYS A 847 -22.73 -14.11 17.93
N TYR A 848 -23.82 -14.46 18.62
CA TYR A 848 -25.00 -15.03 17.96
C TYR A 848 -25.85 -13.92 17.32
N GLY A 849 -26.81 -14.29 16.47
CA GLY A 849 -27.66 -13.34 15.75
C GLY A 849 -28.53 -12.46 16.67
N LYS A 850 -29.05 -11.34 16.14
CA LYS A 850 -29.89 -10.36 16.87
C LYS A 850 -30.88 -11.04 17.81
N GLY A 851 -30.85 -10.68 19.08
CA GLY A 851 -31.74 -11.22 20.12
C GLY A 851 -31.21 -12.45 20.87
N LYS A 852 -29.96 -12.86 20.65
CA LYS A 852 -29.27 -13.90 21.46
C LYS A 852 -28.01 -13.32 22.12
N LEU A 853 -27.73 -13.78 23.34
CA LEU A 853 -26.51 -13.44 24.09
C LEU A 853 -25.25 -14.03 23.42
N ASP A 854 -24.09 -13.44 23.70
CA ASP A 854 -22.80 -13.93 23.22
C ASP A 854 -22.50 -15.34 23.78
N GLY A 855 -22.17 -16.29 22.91
CA GLY A 855 -21.75 -17.63 23.31
C GLY A 855 -20.35 -17.63 23.92
N VAL A 856 -20.25 -17.94 25.21
CA VAL A 856 -18.97 -18.09 25.92
C VAL A 856 -18.36 -19.46 25.63
N SER A 857 -17.08 -19.47 25.27
CA SER A 857 -16.27 -20.69 25.12
C SER A 857 -14.85 -20.43 25.60
N PHE A 858 -14.15 -21.47 26.03
CA PHE A 858 -12.82 -21.33 26.62
C PHE A 858 -11.97 -22.56 26.31
N SER A 859 -10.66 -22.38 26.29
CA SER A 859 -9.72 -23.47 26.02
C SER A 859 -8.39 -23.23 26.71
N PHE A 860 -7.86 -24.28 27.33
CA PHE A 860 -6.45 -24.36 27.66
C PHE A 860 -5.68 -24.89 26.45
N LYS A 861 -4.52 -24.29 26.16
CA LYS A 861 -3.61 -24.71 25.08
C LYS A 861 -2.17 -24.71 25.55
N VAL A 862 -1.37 -25.60 24.97
CA VAL A 862 0.09 -25.51 24.97
C VAL A 862 0.57 -25.75 23.54
N SER A 863 1.39 -24.83 23.01
CA SER A 863 1.95 -24.92 21.65
C SER A 863 3.42 -25.27 21.70
N GLN A 864 3.89 -26.07 20.73
CA GLN A 864 5.34 -26.29 20.54
C GLN A 864 5.64 -26.65 19.07
N HIS A 865 6.89 -26.53 18.66
CA HIS A 865 7.38 -26.99 17.36
C HIS A 865 7.13 -28.50 17.18
N LEU A 866 6.73 -28.91 15.97
CA LEU A 866 6.40 -30.31 15.62
C LEU A 866 7.45 -31.38 16.04
N ARG A 867 8.74 -31.02 16.14
CA ARG A 867 9.82 -31.92 16.60
C ARG A 867 9.60 -32.47 18.03
N ASP A 868 8.76 -31.80 18.81
CA ASP A 868 8.36 -32.14 20.18
C ASP A 868 6.92 -32.71 20.21
N GLU A 869 6.39 -33.25 19.09
CA GLU A 869 5.04 -33.83 19.00
C GLU A 869 4.79 -34.95 20.01
N LEU A 870 5.78 -35.82 20.27
CA LEU A 870 5.67 -36.89 21.27
C LEU A 870 5.42 -36.34 22.69
N LEU A 871 5.97 -35.17 23.00
CA LEU A 871 5.77 -34.46 24.28
C LEU A 871 4.34 -33.90 24.37
N LEU A 872 3.85 -33.25 23.31
CA LEU A 872 2.47 -32.76 23.26
C LEU A 872 1.43 -33.90 23.26
N ARG A 873 1.79 -35.10 22.79
CA ARG A 873 0.97 -36.31 22.90
C ARG A 873 1.00 -36.90 24.31
N SER A 874 2.14 -36.91 25.00
CA SER A 874 2.22 -37.42 26.38
C SER A 874 1.43 -36.59 27.39
N PHE A 875 1.12 -35.33 27.06
CA PHE A 875 0.22 -34.46 27.84
C PHE A 875 -1.21 -35.02 27.87
N ILE A 876 -1.68 -35.69 26.82
CA ILE A 876 -3.01 -36.32 26.76
C ILE A 876 -3.08 -37.49 27.75
N THR A 877 -2.02 -38.31 27.82
CA THR A 877 -1.91 -39.41 28.78
C THR A 877 -1.70 -38.93 30.21
N PHE A 878 -1.00 -37.80 30.42
CA PHE A 878 -0.74 -37.25 31.75
C PHE A 878 -2.00 -36.62 32.38
N PHE A 879 -2.72 -35.76 31.64
CA PHE A 879 -3.95 -35.15 32.14
C PHE A 879 -5.18 -36.05 32.02
N GLY A 880 -5.09 -37.18 31.30
CA GLY A 880 -6.25 -38.02 30.96
C GLY A 880 -7.34 -37.26 30.21
N CYS A 881 -6.98 -36.24 29.43
CA CYS A 881 -7.89 -35.38 28.67
C CYS A 881 -7.15 -34.59 27.56
N GLY A 882 -7.94 -33.86 26.76
CA GLY A 882 -7.41 -33.02 25.68
C GLY A 882 -7.22 -33.76 24.34
N LEU A 883 -6.73 -33.01 23.36
CA LEU A 883 -6.48 -33.45 21.98
C LEU A 883 -5.17 -32.84 21.46
N PHE A 884 -4.50 -33.54 20.56
CA PHE A 884 -3.38 -33.00 19.79
C PHE A 884 -3.87 -32.52 18.43
N ASN A 885 -3.69 -31.24 18.14
CA ASN A 885 -3.99 -30.64 16.85
C ASN A 885 -2.70 -30.23 16.13
N TYR A 886 -2.55 -30.67 14.88
CA TYR A 886 -1.54 -30.13 13.96
C TYR A 886 -1.96 -28.74 13.46
N HIS A 887 -1.02 -27.80 13.35
CA HIS A 887 -1.28 -26.48 12.77
C HIS A 887 -0.31 -26.15 11.63
N SER A 888 -0.83 -26.13 10.40
CA SER A 888 -0.12 -25.69 9.19
C SER A 888 -0.07 -24.16 9.15
N GLY A 889 0.63 -23.57 10.11
CA GLY A 889 0.89 -22.13 10.18
C GLY A 889 2.15 -21.72 9.43
N LYS A 890 2.30 -20.41 9.19
CA LYS A 890 3.33 -19.70 8.38
C LYS A 890 4.82 -20.02 8.60
N SER A 891 5.20 -20.89 9.53
CA SER A 891 6.59 -21.31 9.69
C SER A 891 6.91 -22.47 8.73
N LYS A 892 8.13 -22.51 8.18
CA LYS A 892 8.59 -23.60 7.28
C LYS A 892 8.66 -24.99 7.94
N HIS A 893 8.28 -25.13 9.21
CA HIS A 893 8.56 -26.31 10.04
C HIS A 893 7.38 -26.80 10.90
N GLY A 894 6.23 -26.10 10.89
CA GLY A 894 5.00 -26.52 11.56
C GLY A 894 5.01 -26.49 13.09
N SER A 895 3.82 -26.42 13.69
CA SER A 895 3.63 -26.52 15.14
C SER A 895 2.51 -27.50 15.49
N GLY A 896 2.69 -28.18 16.64
CA GLY A 896 1.66 -28.94 17.31
C GLY A 896 1.03 -28.12 18.43
N VAL A 897 -0.22 -28.42 18.77
CA VAL A 897 -0.95 -27.79 19.86
C VAL A 897 -1.68 -28.86 20.67
N PHE A 898 -1.33 -29.00 21.95
CA PHE A 898 -2.18 -29.67 22.93
C PHE A 898 -3.34 -28.74 23.29
N LEU A 899 -4.57 -29.25 23.27
CA LEU A 899 -5.81 -28.48 23.36
C LEU A 899 -6.85 -29.15 24.26
N VAL A 900 -7.32 -28.44 25.29
CA VAL A 900 -8.47 -28.85 26.11
C VAL A 900 -9.61 -27.85 25.89
N ARG A 901 -10.82 -28.36 25.61
CA ARG A 901 -12.04 -27.57 25.32
C ARG A 901 -13.31 -28.06 26.02
N LYS A 902 -13.35 -29.30 26.49
CA LYS A 902 -14.52 -29.88 27.17
C LYS A 902 -14.63 -29.24 28.56
N PHE A 903 -15.83 -28.79 28.93
CA PHE A 903 -16.07 -28.11 30.21
C PHE A 903 -15.64 -28.96 31.41
N ALA A 904 -16.11 -30.22 31.51
CA ALA A 904 -15.76 -31.14 32.58
C ALA A 904 -14.25 -31.40 32.70
N ASP A 905 -13.56 -31.66 31.59
CA ASP A 905 -12.09 -31.82 31.61
C ASP A 905 -11.36 -30.55 32.10
N ILE A 906 -11.94 -29.37 31.90
CA ILE A 906 -11.39 -28.10 32.39
C ILE A 906 -11.70 -27.89 33.88
N SER A 907 -12.95 -28.06 34.31
CA SER A 907 -13.38 -27.83 35.69
C SER A 907 -12.91 -28.89 36.68
N ASP A 908 -12.77 -30.14 36.22
CA ASP A 908 -12.61 -31.30 37.10
C ASP A 908 -11.18 -31.88 37.05
N LYS A 909 -10.33 -31.44 36.11
CA LYS A 909 -8.93 -31.87 35.98
C LYS A 909 -7.95 -30.70 35.86
N ILE A 910 -8.13 -29.81 34.88
CA ILE A 910 -7.14 -28.75 34.60
C ILE A 910 -7.08 -27.67 35.68
N ILE A 911 -8.23 -27.18 36.16
CA ILE A 911 -8.24 -26.14 37.20
C ILE A 911 -7.71 -26.67 38.55
N PRO A 912 -8.17 -27.82 39.09
CA PRO A 912 -7.61 -28.38 40.32
C PRO A 912 -6.10 -28.61 40.25
N PHE A 913 -5.59 -29.18 39.15
CA PHE A 913 -4.16 -29.44 38.96
C PHE A 913 -3.28 -28.19 39.12
N PHE A 914 -3.71 -27.04 38.57
CA PHE A 914 -2.95 -25.77 38.69
C PHE A 914 -3.28 -24.96 39.96
N GLN A 915 -4.27 -25.39 40.76
CA GLN A 915 -4.45 -24.93 42.13
C GLN A 915 -3.51 -25.67 43.09
N ASP A 916 -3.34 -26.99 42.93
CA ASP A 916 -2.38 -27.80 43.68
C ASP A 916 -0.92 -27.53 43.26
N HIS A 917 -0.68 -27.28 41.97
CA HIS A 917 0.63 -27.00 41.39
C HIS A 917 0.66 -25.62 40.72
N MET A 918 0.88 -24.59 41.53
CA MET A 918 0.74 -23.19 41.12
C MET A 918 1.64 -22.78 39.95
N ILE A 919 1.03 -22.08 38.99
CA ILE A 919 1.71 -21.32 37.94
C ILE A 919 2.31 -20.04 38.55
N GLU A 920 3.43 -19.55 38.00
CA GLU A 920 4.08 -18.31 38.45
C GLU A 920 4.12 -17.23 37.34
N GLY A 921 4.60 -16.03 37.68
CA GLY A 921 4.64 -14.89 36.75
C GLY A 921 3.27 -14.39 36.32
N ILE A 922 3.21 -13.57 35.26
CA ILE A 922 1.96 -12.97 34.74
C ILE A 922 0.95 -14.05 34.32
N LYS A 923 1.44 -15.22 33.87
CA LYS A 923 0.60 -16.35 33.42
C LYS A 923 -0.35 -16.83 34.53
N ARG A 924 0.03 -16.61 35.79
CA ARG A 924 -0.84 -16.86 36.95
C ARG A 924 -2.08 -15.95 36.97
N GLU A 925 -1.93 -14.67 36.65
CA GLU A 925 -3.06 -13.73 36.56
C GLU A 925 -4.02 -14.11 35.43
N ASP A 926 -3.49 -14.51 34.26
CA ASP A 926 -4.31 -15.05 33.17
C ASP A 926 -5.04 -16.35 33.60
N PHE A 927 -4.42 -17.21 34.40
CA PHE A 927 -5.06 -18.43 34.93
C PHE A 927 -6.14 -18.12 35.98
N GLU A 928 -5.88 -17.21 36.91
CA GLU A 928 -6.84 -16.79 37.94
C GLU A 928 -8.05 -16.09 37.30
N ASP A 929 -7.85 -15.24 36.29
CA ASP A 929 -8.95 -14.65 35.48
C ASP A 929 -9.73 -15.72 34.70
N TRP A 930 -9.04 -16.67 34.09
CA TRP A 930 -9.66 -17.76 33.33
C TRP A 930 -10.52 -18.66 34.23
N SER A 931 -10.03 -18.99 35.43
CA SER A 931 -10.76 -19.80 36.41
C SER A 931 -12.07 -19.11 36.85
N ARG A 932 -12.03 -17.79 37.12
CA ARG A 932 -13.23 -17.00 37.44
C ARG A 932 -14.26 -17.01 36.30
N VAL A 933 -13.83 -16.99 35.04
CA VAL A 933 -14.75 -17.13 33.89
C VAL A 933 -15.35 -18.54 33.83
N VAL A 934 -14.59 -19.59 34.13
CA VAL A 934 -15.10 -20.97 34.19
C VAL A 934 -16.11 -21.14 35.36
N GLU A 935 -15.91 -20.47 36.48
CA GLU A 935 -16.86 -20.45 37.60
C GLU A 935 -18.17 -19.71 37.26
N LEU A 936 -18.09 -18.56 36.58
CA LEU A 936 -19.27 -17.86 36.03
C LEU A 936 -20.02 -18.70 34.98
N VAL A 937 -19.34 -19.62 34.31
CA VAL A 937 -19.97 -20.59 33.43
C VAL A 937 -20.62 -21.73 34.23
N ARG A 938 -19.93 -22.25 35.26
CA ARG A 938 -20.42 -23.30 36.19
C ARG A 938 -21.69 -22.89 36.94
N SER A 939 -21.78 -21.62 37.36
CA SER A 939 -22.96 -21.05 38.02
C SER A 939 -24.10 -20.69 37.04
N LYS A 940 -23.91 -20.91 35.73
CA LYS A 940 -24.81 -20.50 34.64
C LYS A 940 -25.01 -18.98 34.49
N ALA A 941 -24.21 -18.14 35.16
CA ALA A 941 -24.28 -16.68 35.01
C ALA A 941 -24.03 -16.22 33.57
N HIS A 942 -23.29 -16.99 32.76
CA HIS A 942 -23.14 -16.77 31.31
C HIS A 942 -24.45 -16.78 30.49
N LEU A 943 -25.60 -17.13 31.10
CA LEU A 943 -26.94 -17.05 30.49
C LEU A 943 -27.68 -15.74 30.81
N THR A 944 -27.10 -14.82 31.57
CA THR A 944 -27.63 -13.47 31.83
C THR A 944 -26.77 -12.40 31.17
N GLU A 945 -27.38 -11.26 30.83
CA GLU A 945 -26.66 -10.15 30.20
C GLU A 945 -25.58 -9.56 31.13
N GLU A 946 -25.88 -9.46 32.43
CA GLU A 946 -24.91 -9.07 33.47
C GLU A 946 -23.72 -10.02 33.54
N GLY A 947 -23.94 -11.34 33.55
CA GLY A 947 -22.86 -12.32 33.58
C GLY A 947 -22.02 -12.34 32.30
N VAL A 948 -22.64 -12.13 31.14
CA VAL A 948 -21.92 -11.95 29.87
C VAL A 948 -21.08 -10.66 29.87
N ASN A 949 -21.58 -9.57 30.47
CA ASN A 949 -20.83 -8.32 30.63
C ASN A 949 -19.63 -8.51 31.58
N ASN A 950 -19.82 -9.15 32.74
CA ASN A 950 -18.73 -9.46 33.68
C ASN A 950 -17.64 -10.34 33.03
N ILE A 951 -18.03 -11.35 32.23
CA ILE A 951 -17.08 -12.18 31.47
C ILE A 951 -16.34 -11.34 30.42
N ARG A 952 -16.99 -10.36 29.79
CA ARG A 952 -16.36 -9.43 28.83
C ARG A 952 -15.36 -8.50 29.52
N GLU A 953 -15.64 -8.04 30.74
CA GLU A 953 -14.72 -7.24 31.55
C GLU A 953 -13.50 -8.04 32.00
N ILE A 954 -13.68 -9.23 32.59
CA ILE A 954 -12.55 -10.10 32.98
C ILE A 954 -11.68 -10.39 31.76
N LYS A 955 -12.30 -10.81 30.64
CA LYS A 955 -11.60 -11.04 29.37
C LYS A 955 -10.85 -9.79 28.86
N SER A 956 -11.33 -8.58 29.12
CA SER A 956 -10.64 -7.35 28.69
C SER A 956 -9.33 -7.11 29.43
N GLY A 957 -9.15 -7.69 30.62
CA GLY A 957 -7.90 -7.69 31.38
C GLY A 957 -6.97 -8.88 31.09
N MET A 958 -7.48 -9.97 30.53
CA MET A 958 -6.68 -11.13 30.11
C MET A 958 -5.86 -10.81 28.86
N ASN A 959 -4.57 -11.17 28.85
CA ASN A 959 -3.63 -10.97 27.74
C ASN A 959 -3.50 -9.52 27.22
N THR A 960 -4.10 -8.53 27.88
CA THR A 960 -3.87 -7.10 27.63
C THR A 960 -2.80 -6.55 28.57
N LEU A 961 -2.26 -5.37 28.26
CA LEU A 961 -1.14 -4.77 28.97
C LEU A 961 -1.58 -4.07 30.27
N ARG A 962 -2.08 -4.84 31.25
CA ARG A 962 -2.39 -4.38 32.62
C ARG A 962 -1.27 -3.54 33.25
#